data_AF-A0A7J9YDE5-F1
#
_entry.id   AF-A0A7J9YDE5-F1
#
_cell.length_a   1.000
_cell.length_b   1.000
_cell.length_c   1.000
_cell.angle_alpha   90.00
_cell.angle_beta   90.00
_cell.angle_gamma   90.00
#
_symmetry.space_group_name_H-M   'P 1'
#
loop_
_entity.id
_entity.type
_entity.pdbx_description
1 polymer ?
#
loop_
_entity_poly.entity_id
_entity_poly.type
_entity_poly.pdbx_seq_one_letter_code
_entity_poly.pdbx_strand_id
1 'polypeptide(L)'
;MRGAGAEAGAGAGATLTAPQPQVSGPAPAGQPAYRAYRPELQGLRALAVILVVCYHVWLGRISGGVDVFFVITGFLITGQLHRAITRGGIRFGPLWGRIIKRLFPAALTVLAGVILAGYLFLPQHRWFSTIEHVFASALYFENWQLAAESTDYFAQQNSASLPQHFWSLSIQGQFYLLMPIVVALVAFVARKAGWGLRSPLLVTMTLLFAGSLAYSVWLTATNQPLAYFHSLTRVWEFMLGGLLALSINHLVLPRGLRILLGWLGVAGLVCCGLLLQVGTVFPGYAALWPTMAAVLVLLAGATESRLGADRWLSSRPLEFLGDISYSLYLWHWPVLLMYLTVRHQEEVGLKGGAVIIVASFVLAIATYYLIEEPARRSRFGLKRTWGGYAFGAVLLVPVLLLTQGWQLHSERLATAGAVAAGDPNYPGAMAIDGGAADMAAYDAEPAPSLINLPYEWNKFSDRECEMSRRGHKMKICKTTNGATAKKRIVVVGDSHAQLYTGALDPLVEPNDWQAYSIIRGGCPFSTDSELIKESQACVDYNAALVEELREIDPDAVVTMASYQVSKGRTERTPEGFVAQWRKLASAGIPVVAFRDNPRYDFEPSACADDLGARSPRCSGVRAELYPEVPSYERIPGVPGNVRFVDLSDYFCDGPTCPPIIGNVRVYMDDNHITQTYMNTLAPVMERELTTALGW
;
A
#
# COMPACT_ATOMS: atom_id res chain seq x y z
N MET A 1 -33.83 70.67 45.41
CA MET A 1 -34.05 71.98 46.04
C MET A 1 -32.69 72.57 46.40
N ARG A 2 -32.41 73.80 45.90
CA ARG A 2 -31.31 74.73 46.25
C ARG A 2 -29.87 74.23 45.97
N GLY A 3 -28.99 74.88 45.21
CA GLY A 3 -28.93 76.24 44.67
C GLY A 3 -27.68 76.99 45.19
N ALA A 4 -26.76 77.34 44.27
CA ALA A 4 -25.76 78.45 44.25
C ALA A 4 -24.76 78.59 45.43
N GLY A 5 -23.54 79.13 45.30
CA GLY A 5 -22.78 79.81 44.23
C GLY A 5 -21.28 79.72 44.60
N ALA A 6 -20.35 79.69 43.65
CA ALA A 6 -19.73 80.81 42.94
C ALA A 6 -18.77 81.65 43.80
N GLU A 7 -17.46 81.48 43.58
CA GLU A 7 -16.50 82.60 43.57
C GLU A 7 -15.33 82.29 42.63
N ALA A 8 -14.97 83.29 41.83
CA ALA A 8 -14.07 83.22 40.70
C ALA A 8 -12.69 83.80 41.06
N GLY A 9 -11.63 83.15 40.59
CA GLY A 9 -10.28 83.70 40.52
C GLY A 9 -9.71 83.40 39.14
N ALA A 10 -9.67 84.42 38.28
CA ALA A 10 -9.08 84.35 36.95
C ALA A 10 -7.55 84.48 37.03
N GLY A 11 -6.82 83.68 36.25
CA GLY A 11 -5.39 83.89 36.04
C GLY A 11 -4.67 82.78 35.27
N ALA A 12 -4.32 83.10 34.03
CA ALA A 12 -3.21 82.56 33.24
C ALA A 12 -3.36 81.17 32.54
N GLY A 13 -3.71 81.24 31.25
CA GLY A 13 -2.89 80.72 30.14
C GLY A 13 -2.36 79.28 30.24
N ALA A 14 -3.12 78.34 29.67
CA ALA A 14 -2.61 77.01 29.34
C ALA A 14 -1.66 77.10 28.13
N THR A 15 -0.35 77.06 28.40
CA THR A 15 0.66 76.74 27.39
C THR A 15 0.87 75.24 27.41
N LEU A 16 0.47 74.54 26.35
CA LEU A 16 0.77 73.13 26.11
C LEU A 16 2.30 72.94 26.05
N THR A 17 2.90 72.45 27.12
CA THR A 17 4.28 71.97 27.12
C THR A 17 4.33 70.55 26.56
N ALA A 18 5.02 70.39 25.42
CA ALA A 18 5.35 69.10 24.83
C ALA A 18 6.19 68.26 25.82
N PRO A 19 5.98 66.92 25.89
CA PRO A 19 6.82 66.07 26.73
C PRO A 19 8.23 65.98 26.12
N GLN A 20 9.24 66.33 26.92
CA GLN A 20 10.65 66.16 26.56
C GLN A 20 10.99 64.68 26.31
N PRO A 21 11.90 64.37 25.36
CA PRO A 21 12.33 63.01 25.10
C PRO A 21 13.20 62.51 26.26
N GLN A 22 12.74 61.47 26.96
CA GLN A 22 13.58 60.72 27.88
C GLN A 22 14.71 60.06 27.08
N VAL A 23 15.95 60.47 27.37
CA VAL A 23 17.16 59.85 26.84
C VAL A 23 17.23 58.41 27.35
N SER A 24 16.92 57.46 26.46
CA SER A 24 17.11 56.04 26.69
C SER A 24 18.61 55.74 26.84
N GLY A 25 19.03 55.28 28.02
CA GLY A 25 20.36 54.73 28.23
C GLY A 25 20.62 53.50 27.33
N PRO A 26 21.90 53.17 27.05
CA PRO A 26 22.23 52.05 26.18
C PRO A 26 21.67 50.75 26.74
N ALA A 27 20.81 50.10 25.96
CA ALA A 27 20.22 48.81 26.30
C ALA A 27 21.34 47.76 26.50
N PRO A 28 21.23 46.86 27.52
CA PRO A 28 22.21 45.81 27.72
C PRO A 28 22.26 44.90 26.48
N ALA A 29 23.43 44.82 25.86
CA ALA A 29 23.75 43.88 24.81
C ALA A 29 23.62 42.45 25.34
N GLY A 30 22.64 41.69 24.85
CA GLY A 30 22.46 40.30 25.27
C GLY A 30 21.04 39.73 25.24
N GLN A 31 20.14 40.25 24.41
CA GLN A 31 18.89 39.54 24.11
C GLN A 31 19.07 38.77 22.80
N PRO A 32 18.99 37.42 22.79
CA PRO A 32 19.12 36.65 21.57
C PRO A 32 17.99 37.03 20.62
N ALA A 33 18.36 37.34 19.37
CA ALA A 33 17.46 37.71 18.30
C ALA A 33 16.23 36.77 18.25
N TYR A 34 15.07 37.38 18.06
CA TYR A 34 13.77 36.76 17.81
C TYR A 34 13.90 35.46 16.99
N ARG A 35 13.09 34.45 17.32
CA ARG A 35 12.89 33.20 16.56
C ARG A 35 12.95 33.45 15.04
N ALA A 36 14.10 33.25 14.41
CA ALA A 36 14.25 33.51 12.99
C ALA A 36 13.41 32.49 12.22
N TYR A 37 12.27 32.94 11.69
CA TYR A 37 11.47 32.21 10.73
C TYR A 37 12.33 31.93 9.50
N ARG A 38 12.33 30.68 9.03
CA ARG A 38 13.11 30.21 7.88
C ARG A 38 12.16 29.94 6.70
N PRO A 39 11.83 30.95 5.88
CA PRO A 39 10.89 30.81 4.76
C PRO A 39 11.34 29.77 3.73
N GLU A 40 12.64 29.55 3.58
CA GLU A 40 13.21 28.58 2.65
C GLU A 40 12.76 27.13 2.92
N LEU A 41 12.36 26.82 4.16
CA LEU A 41 11.77 25.54 4.53
C LEU A 41 10.42 25.31 3.86
N GLN A 42 9.61 26.36 3.69
CA GLN A 42 8.34 26.27 2.99
C GLN A 42 8.56 26.04 1.50
N GLY A 43 9.52 26.74 0.90
CA GLY A 43 9.89 26.50 -0.49
C GLY A 43 10.40 25.08 -0.75
N LEU A 44 11.20 24.52 0.16
CA LEU A 44 11.66 23.12 0.02
C LEU A 44 10.49 22.13 0.12
N ARG A 45 9.53 22.37 1.02
CA ARG A 45 8.29 21.57 1.10
C ARG A 45 7.46 21.69 -0.17
N ALA A 46 7.37 22.89 -0.74
CA ALA A 46 6.67 23.13 -2.01
C ALA A 46 7.31 22.35 -3.15
N LEU A 47 8.64 22.44 -3.30
CA LEU A 47 9.35 21.71 -4.32
C LEU A 47 9.15 20.19 -4.17
N ALA A 48 9.26 19.67 -2.94
CA ALA A 48 9.05 18.25 -2.66
C ALA A 48 7.63 17.78 -3.03
N VAL A 49 6.57 18.51 -2.64
CA VAL A 49 5.20 18.10 -2.99
C VAL A 49 4.90 18.21 -4.48
N ILE A 50 5.40 19.24 -5.17
CA ILE A 50 5.22 19.39 -6.62
C ILE A 50 5.84 18.19 -7.34
N LEU A 51 7.06 17.80 -6.94
CA LEU A 51 7.71 16.62 -7.49
C LEU A 51 6.91 15.34 -7.17
N VAL A 52 6.37 15.16 -5.98
CA VAL A 52 5.48 14.00 -5.69
C VAL A 52 4.28 13.97 -6.65
N VAL A 53 3.55 15.09 -6.76
CA VAL A 53 2.34 15.15 -7.59
C VAL A 53 2.65 14.93 -9.06
N CYS A 54 3.64 15.63 -9.63
CA CYS A 54 3.98 15.50 -11.05
C CYS A 54 4.42 14.08 -11.42
N TYR A 55 5.19 13.43 -10.54
CA TYR A 55 5.69 12.07 -10.81
C TYR A 55 4.61 11.00 -10.73
N HIS A 56 3.70 11.11 -9.76
CA HIS A 56 2.55 10.21 -9.69
C HIS A 56 1.61 10.40 -10.88
N VAL A 57 1.32 11.65 -11.27
CA VAL A 57 0.29 11.95 -12.27
C VAL A 57 0.77 11.74 -13.72
N TRP A 58 1.99 12.15 -14.07
CA TRP A 58 2.45 12.12 -15.47
C TRP A 58 3.54 11.09 -15.77
N LEU A 59 4.29 10.64 -14.77
CA LEU A 59 5.45 9.77 -15.00
C LEU A 59 5.23 8.35 -14.49
N GLY A 60 4.15 8.06 -13.76
CA GLY A 60 3.92 6.77 -13.11
C GLY A 60 5.07 6.34 -12.22
N ARG A 61 5.81 7.32 -11.65
CA ARG A 61 7.06 7.12 -10.92
C ARG A 61 7.00 7.77 -9.54
N ILE A 62 8.00 7.51 -8.71
CA ILE A 62 8.15 8.07 -7.38
C ILE A 62 9.34 9.02 -7.40
N SER A 63 9.24 10.22 -6.81
CA SER A 63 10.24 11.28 -6.96
C SER A 63 11.30 11.37 -5.87
N GLY A 64 11.07 10.71 -4.72
CA GLY A 64 11.86 10.88 -3.49
C GLY A 64 11.47 12.11 -2.65
N GLY A 65 10.41 12.83 -3.02
CA GLY A 65 9.95 14.02 -2.28
C GLY A 65 9.45 13.72 -0.87
N VAL A 66 8.92 12.51 -0.61
CA VAL A 66 8.50 12.07 0.73
C VAL A 66 9.68 11.99 1.69
N ASP A 67 10.83 11.49 1.24
CA ASP A 67 12.04 11.36 2.05
C ASP A 67 12.56 12.74 2.49
N VAL A 68 12.37 13.77 1.64
CA VAL A 68 12.65 15.18 2.00
C VAL A 68 11.74 15.65 3.15
N PHE A 69 10.46 15.27 3.15
CA PHE A 69 9.55 15.58 4.26
C PHE A 69 9.98 14.91 5.58
N PHE A 70 10.52 13.68 5.53
CA PHE A 70 11.05 13.00 6.72
C PHE A 70 12.27 13.72 7.28
N VAL A 71 13.22 14.13 6.43
CA VAL A 71 14.38 14.94 6.83
C VAL A 71 13.95 16.28 7.45
N ILE A 72 13.05 17.03 6.81
CA ILE A 72 12.52 18.30 7.35
C ILE A 72 11.84 18.08 8.70
N THR A 73 11.08 16.99 8.83
CA THR A 73 10.39 16.66 10.08
C THR A 73 11.37 16.36 11.21
N GLY A 74 12.37 15.54 10.94
CA GLY A 74 13.45 15.24 11.87
C GLY A 74 14.18 16.50 12.33
N PHE A 75 14.49 17.40 11.39
CA PHE A 75 15.14 18.68 11.66
C PHE A 75 14.31 19.57 12.60
N LEU A 76 13.03 19.76 12.28
CA LEU A 76 12.15 20.64 13.05
C LEU A 76 11.85 20.10 14.45
N ILE A 77 11.50 18.81 14.56
CA ILE A 77 11.09 18.21 15.85
C ILE A 77 12.26 18.06 16.79
N THR A 78 13.39 17.56 16.32
CA THR A 78 14.61 17.44 17.13
C THR A 78 15.03 18.80 17.69
N GLY A 79 15.08 19.84 16.83
CA GLY A 79 15.41 21.18 17.28
C GLY A 79 14.40 21.73 18.30
N GLN A 80 13.11 21.43 18.15
CA GLN A 80 12.08 21.82 19.11
C GLN A 80 12.23 21.10 20.45
N LEU A 81 12.47 19.79 20.46
CA LEU A 81 12.61 18.96 21.65
C LEU A 81 13.88 19.31 22.43
N HIS A 82 15.02 19.45 21.75
CA HIS A 82 16.27 19.89 22.37
C HIS A 82 16.08 21.21 23.12
N ARG A 83 15.46 22.21 22.47
CA ARG A 83 15.16 23.50 23.10
C ARG A 83 14.10 23.42 24.21
N ALA A 84 13.19 22.45 24.17
CA ALA A 84 12.19 22.27 25.22
C ALA A 84 12.86 21.76 26.52
N ILE A 85 13.75 20.78 26.40
CA ILE A 85 14.47 20.22 27.54
C ILE A 85 15.40 21.27 28.16
N THR A 86 16.15 22.02 27.36
CA THR A 86 17.03 23.07 27.89
C THR A 86 16.30 24.19 28.61
N ARG A 87 14.99 24.35 28.38
CA ARG A 87 14.14 25.38 29.02
C ARG A 87 13.23 24.86 30.13
N GLY A 88 13.37 23.62 30.57
CA GLY A 88 12.60 23.08 31.71
C GLY A 88 11.78 21.82 31.43
N GLY A 89 12.05 21.08 30.34
CA GLY A 89 11.50 19.75 30.09
C GLY A 89 10.37 19.69 29.06
N ILE A 90 9.92 18.47 28.76
CA ILE A 90 8.90 18.18 27.74
C ILE A 90 7.53 18.03 28.40
N ARG A 91 6.54 18.79 27.90
CA ARG A 91 5.13 18.64 28.28
C ARG A 91 4.40 17.81 27.22
N PHE A 92 4.29 16.51 27.43
CA PHE A 92 3.77 15.55 26.44
C PHE A 92 2.34 15.83 25.99
N GLY A 93 1.40 16.03 26.92
CA GLY A 93 -0.02 16.30 26.58
C GLY A 93 -0.19 17.48 25.61
N PRO A 94 0.31 18.68 25.94
CA PRO A 94 0.27 19.84 25.04
C PRO A 94 1.14 19.69 23.77
N LEU A 95 2.15 18.83 23.77
CA LEU A 95 2.97 18.56 22.59
C LEU A 95 2.17 17.76 21.57
N TRP A 96 1.68 16.58 21.96
CA TRP A 96 0.92 15.71 21.08
C TRP A 96 -0.45 16.30 20.73
N GLY A 97 -1.11 17.00 21.66
CA GLY A 97 -2.35 17.72 21.38
C GLY A 97 -2.21 18.77 20.27
N ARG A 98 -1.06 19.47 20.16
CA ARG A 98 -0.78 20.40 19.05
C ARG A 98 -0.54 19.68 17.72
N ILE A 99 0.06 18.49 17.77
CA ILE A 99 0.29 17.66 16.57
C ILE A 99 -1.04 17.13 16.05
N ILE A 100 -1.89 16.59 16.92
CA ILE A 100 -3.27 16.17 16.58
C ILE A 100 -4.02 17.31 15.91
N LYS A 101 -4.07 18.49 16.54
CA LYS A 101 -4.74 19.68 15.97
C LYS A 101 -4.19 20.14 14.63
N ARG A 102 -2.94 19.81 14.31
CA ARG A 102 -2.28 20.18 13.06
C ARG A 102 -2.57 19.16 11.95
N LEU A 103 -2.56 17.87 12.26
CA LEU A 103 -2.61 16.80 11.25
C LEU A 103 -4.05 16.27 11.03
N PHE A 104 -4.78 15.99 12.11
CA PHE A 104 -6.06 15.29 12.04
C PHE A 104 -7.12 16.00 11.18
N PRO A 105 -7.30 17.34 11.26
CA PRO A 105 -8.36 17.99 10.50
C PRO A 105 -8.31 17.73 9.00
N ALA A 106 -7.16 17.93 8.35
CA ALA A 106 -7.03 17.70 6.91
C ALA A 106 -7.03 16.20 6.57
N ALA A 107 -6.29 15.39 7.32
CA ALA A 107 -6.21 13.93 7.10
C ALA A 107 -7.60 13.27 7.17
N LEU A 108 -8.37 13.55 8.21
CA LEU A 108 -9.69 12.94 8.43
C LEU A 108 -10.75 13.50 7.47
N THR A 109 -10.62 14.76 7.02
CA THR A 109 -11.48 15.31 5.96
C THR A 109 -11.26 14.56 4.64
N VAL A 110 -10.00 14.31 4.28
CA VAL A 110 -9.66 13.56 3.07
C VAL A 110 -10.14 12.11 3.19
N LEU A 111 -9.97 11.45 4.34
CA LEU A 111 -10.49 10.10 4.55
C LEU A 111 -12.02 10.04 4.46
N ALA A 112 -12.74 11.03 5.00
CA ALA A 112 -14.19 11.12 4.81
C ALA A 112 -14.56 11.29 3.33
N GLY A 113 -13.79 12.09 2.58
CA GLY A 113 -13.93 12.20 1.13
C GLY A 113 -13.65 10.90 0.38
N VAL A 114 -12.65 10.13 0.82
CA VAL A 114 -12.32 8.80 0.30
C VAL A 114 -13.43 7.80 0.58
N ILE A 115 -14.02 7.79 1.78
CA ILE A 115 -15.17 6.93 2.11
C ILE A 115 -16.35 7.26 1.19
N LEU A 116 -16.69 8.56 1.05
CA LEU A 116 -17.80 8.98 0.21
C LEU A 116 -17.57 8.65 -1.27
N ALA A 117 -16.39 8.99 -1.81
CA ALA A 117 -16.05 8.71 -3.20
C ALA A 117 -15.93 7.20 -3.46
N GLY A 118 -15.34 6.47 -2.52
CA GLY A 118 -15.22 5.02 -2.57
C GLY A 118 -16.58 4.34 -2.62
N TYR A 119 -17.49 4.70 -1.72
CA TYR A 119 -18.85 4.16 -1.69
C TYR A 119 -19.64 4.44 -2.97
N LEU A 120 -19.47 5.62 -3.58
CA LEU A 120 -20.28 6.05 -4.73
C LEU A 120 -19.74 5.60 -6.09
N PHE A 121 -18.43 5.44 -6.24
CA PHE A 121 -17.81 5.29 -7.56
C PHE A 121 -16.81 4.12 -7.65
N LEU A 122 -16.37 3.56 -6.53
CA LEU A 122 -15.44 2.43 -6.57
C LEU A 122 -16.24 1.14 -6.82
N PRO A 123 -15.76 0.24 -7.69
CA PRO A 123 -16.35 -1.08 -7.86
C PRO A 123 -16.43 -1.83 -6.53
N GLN A 124 -17.53 -2.58 -6.32
CA GLN A 124 -17.81 -3.25 -5.04
C GLN A 124 -16.69 -4.22 -4.62
N HIS A 125 -16.03 -4.88 -5.57
CA HIS A 125 -14.92 -5.79 -5.28
C HIS A 125 -13.74 -5.10 -4.56
N ARG A 126 -13.60 -3.78 -4.65
CA ARG A 126 -12.50 -3.03 -3.98
C ARG A 126 -12.88 -2.48 -2.61
N TRP A 127 -14.13 -2.65 -2.18
CA TRP A 127 -14.65 -2.00 -0.98
C TRP A 127 -13.99 -2.50 0.30
N PHE A 128 -13.91 -3.82 0.52
CA PHE A 128 -13.32 -4.38 1.74
C PHE A 128 -11.85 -3.96 1.92
N SER A 129 -11.02 -4.13 0.88
CA SER A 129 -9.64 -3.64 0.90
C SER A 129 -9.59 -2.14 1.22
N THR A 130 -10.38 -1.31 0.52
CA THR A 130 -10.38 0.15 0.78
C THR A 130 -10.80 0.49 2.21
N ILE A 131 -11.77 -0.23 2.77
CA ILE A 131 -12.21 -0.08 4.16
C ILE A 131 -11.07 -0.37 5.15
N GLU A 132 -10.34 -1.46 4.95
CA GLU A 132 -9.17 -1.83 5.77
C GLU A 132 -8.11 -0.72 5.74
N HIS A 133 -7.78 -0.23 4.54
CA HIS A 133 -6.81 0.87 4.38
C HIS A 133 -7.32 2.19 4.98
N VAL A 134 -8.62 2.49 4.93
CA VAL A 134 -9.18 3.67 5.61
C VAL A 134 -9.02 3.55 7.13
N PHE A 135 -9.30 2.38 7.71
CA PHE A 135 -9.09 2.14 9.14
C PHE A 135 -7.61 2.28 9.53
N ALA A 136 -6.72 1.61 8.78
CA ALA A 136 -5.28 1.67 9.03
C ALA A 136 -4.74 3.10 8.88
N SER A 137 -5.18 3.84 7.86
CA SER A 137 -4.83 5.24 7.64
C SER A 137 -5.33 6.18 8.73
N ALA A 138 -6.57 6.00 9.20
CA ALA A 138 -7.14 6.81 10.29
C ALA A 138 -6.37 6.64 11.61
N LEU A 139 -5.82 5.45 11.84
CA LEU A 139 -5.05 5.08 13.03
C LEU A 139 -3.53 5.23 12.87
N TYR A 140 -3.04 5.74 11.74
CA TYR A 140 -1.60 5.89 11.45
C TYR A 140 -0.83 4.54 11.46
N PHE A 141 -1.47 3.49 10.95
CA PHE A 141 -0.97 2.13 10.80
C PHE A 141 -0.89 1.66 9.33
N GLU A 142 -1.26 2.50 8.37
CA GLU A 142 -1.32 2.17 6.93
C GLU A 142 -0.05 1.51 6.39
N ASN A 143 1.12 1.97 6.84
CA ASN A 143 2.38 1.41 6.39
C ASN A 143 2.59 -0.05 6.83
N TRP A 144 2.01 -0.46 7.95
CA TRP A 144 2.10 -1.85 8.41
C TRP A 144 1.03 -2.74 7.76
N GLN A 145 -0.15 -2.19 7.44
CA GLN A 145 -1.14 -2.87 6.61
C GLN A 145 -0.51 -3.22 5.24
N LEU A 146 0.06 -2.23 4.56
CA LEU A 146 0.74 -2.43 3.28
C LEU A 146 1.99 -3.33 3.40
N ALA A 147 2.72 -3.28 4.52
CA ALA A 147 3.83 -4.19 4.78
C ALA A 147 3.37 -5.65 4.89
N ALA A 148 2.25 -5.91 5.57
CA ALA A 148 1.69 -7.25 5.67
C ALA A 148 1.23 -7.76 4.29
N GLU A 149 0.48 -6.93 3.56
CA GLU A 149 0.03 -7.23 2.20
C GLU A 149 1.19 -7.46 1.23
N SER A 150 2.29 -6.72 1.35
CA SER A 150 3.48 -6.90 0.51
C SER A 150 4.18 -8.26 0.69
N THR A 151 3.86 -8.98 1.76
CA THR A 151 4.36 -10.34 2.01
C THR A 151 3.32 -11.42 1.73
N ASP A 152 2.05 -11.04 1.57
CA ASP A 152 0.98 -11.92 1.16
C ASP A 152 0.90 -11.91 -0.38
N TYR A 153 1.08 -13.08 -0.99
CA TYR A 153 1.03 -13.19 -2.44
C TYR A 153 -0.35 -12.81 -3.00
N PHE A 154 -1.43 -13.17 -2.31
CA PHE A 154 -2.79 -12.90 -2.79
C PHE A 154 -3.12 -11.40 -2.71
N ALA A 155 -2.60 -10.70 -1.72
CA ALA A 155 -2.80 -9.26 -1.58
C ALA A 155 -1.95 -8.43 -2.55
N GLN A 156 -0.80 -8.96 -3.01
CA GLN A 156 0.10 -8.26 -3.95
C GLN A 156 -0.51 -8.01 -5.33
N GLN A 157 -1.53 -8.78 -5.73
CA GLN A 157 -2.20 -8.63 -7.02
C GLN A 157 -3.28 -7.53 -6.99
N ASN A 158 -3.61 -6.98 -5.81
CA ASN A 158 -4.63 -5.95 -5.68
C ASN A 158 -4.16 -4.60 -6.23
N SER A 159 -5.07 -3.92 -6.94
CA SER A 159 -4.88 -2.54 -7.35
C SER A 159 -4.73 -1.59 -6.16
N ALA A 160 -3.82 -0.62 -6.30
CA ALA A 160 -3.52 0.39 -5.30
C ALA A 160 -4.76 1.05 -4.67
N SER A 161 -4.83 1.08 -3.33
CA SER A 161 -6.00 1.60 -2.61
C SER A 161 -6.07 3.13 -2.56
N LEU A 162 -7.28 3.68 -2.41
CA LEU A 162 -7.51 5.14 -2.40
C LEU A 162 -6.69 5.89 -1.34
N PRO A 163 -6.55 5.42 -0.09
CA PRO A 163 -5.74 6.11 0.90
C PRO A 163 -4.28 5.60 0.97
N GLN A 164 -3.82 4.71 0.09
CA GLN A 164 -2.50 4.05 0.18
C GLN A 164 -1.34 4.99 0.53
N HIS A 165 -1.26 6.17 -0.10
CA HIS A 165 -0.23 7.19 0.15
C HIS A 165 -0.15 7.69 1.63
N PHE A 166 -1.11 7.36 2.50
CA PHE A 166 -1.07 7.63 3.94
C PHE A 166 -0.01 6.78 4.67
N TRP A 167 0.62 5.80 4.02
CA TRP A 167 1.75 5.05 4.57
C TRP A 167 2.85 5.98 5.11
N SER A 168 3.19 7.04 4.37
CA SER A 168 4.26 7.94 4.78
C SER A 168 3.85 8.80 5.97
N LEU A 169 2.57 9.19 6.02
CA LEU A 169 1.98 9.91 7.15
C LEU A 169 1.94 9.05 8.41
N SER A 170 1.65 7.75 8.27
CA SER A 170 1.66 6.77 9.36
C SER A 170 3.05 6.69 10.02
N ILE A 171 4.10 6.53 9.21
CA ILE A 171 5.50 6.55 9.69
C ILE A 171 5.83 7.88 10.37
N GLN A 172 5.42 9.00 9.77
CA GLN A 172 5.63 10.33 10.35
C GLN A 172 4.91 10.51 11.70
N GLY A 173 3.69 10.00 11.84
CA GLY A 173 2.93 10.01 13.09
C GLY A 173 3.57 9.15 14.18
N GLN A 174 4.04 7.95 13.83
CA GLN A 174 4.82 7.09 14.72
C GLN A 174 6.09 7.80 15.20
N PHE A 175 6.80 8.50 14.32
CA PHE A 175 7.94 9.33 14.70
C PHE A 175 7.55 10.46 15.66
N TYR A 176 6.45 11.17 15.41
CA TYR A 176 5.94 12.22 16.32
C TYR A 176 5.57 11.69 17.71
N LEU A 177 5.12 10.44 17.80
CA LEU A 177 4.81 9.77 19.06
C LEU A 177 6.09 9.36 19.80
N LEU A 178 7.00 8.65 19.12
CA LEU A 178 8.16 8.01 19.75
C LEU A 178 9.31 8.97 20.03
N MET A 179 9.58 9.93 19.14
CA MET A 179 10.77 10.77 19.27
C MET A 179 10.82 11.61 20.55
N PRO A 180 9.73 12.25 21.02
CA PRO A 180 9.72 12.95 22.30
C PRO A 180 10.10 12.04 23.49
N ILE A 181 9.70 10.77 23.45
CA ILE A 181 10.02 9.78 24.49
C ILE A 181 11.51 9.43 24.46
N VAL A 182 12.06 9.15 23.28
CA VAL A 182 13.49 8.88 23.09
C VAL A 182 14.34 10.03 23.61
N VAL A 183 14.03 11.28 23.21
CA VAL A 183 14.81 12.45 23.65
C VAL A 183 14.67 12.67 25.16
N ALA A 184 13.48 12.43 25.74
CA ALA A 184 13.27 12.53 27.19
C ALA A 184 14.09 11.48 27.96
N LEU A 185 14.16 10.25 27.46
CA LEU A 185 14.96 9.18 28.06
C LEU A 185 16.46 9.51 28.00
N VAL A 186 16.95 9.97 26.85
CA VAL A 186 18.35 10.42 26.70
C VAL A 186 18.64 11.56 27.66
N ALA A 187 17.73 12.52 27.81
CA ALA A 187 17.89 13.63 28.74
C ALA A 187 17.92 13.18 30.20
N PHE A 188 17.09 12.21 30.57
CA PHE A 188 17.08 11.63 31.90
C PHE A 188 18.41 10.94 32.22
N VAL A 189 18.90 10.10 31.31
CA VAL A 189 20.19 9.40 31.46
C VAL A 189 21.35 10.39 31.50
N ALA A 190 21.39 11.35 30.58
CA ALA A 190 22.42 12.39 30.55
C ALA A 190 22.46 13.19 31.85
N ARG A 191 21.28 13.59 32.37
CA ARG A 191 21.18 14.30 33.65
C ARG A 191 21.69 13.45 34.83
N LYS A 192 21.33 12.16 34.87
CA LYS A 192 21.78 11.24 35.93
C LYS A 192 23.30 11.01 35.89
N ALA A 193 23.89 11.01 34.69
CA ALA A 193 25.33 10.85 34.48
C ALA A 193 26.13 12.17 34.57
N GLY A 194 25.48 13.32 34.79
CA GLY A 194 26.13 14.63 34.83
C GLY A 194 26.60 15.15 33.46
N TRP A 195 26.10 14.58 32.36
CA TRP A 195 26.45 14.97 30.98
C TRP A 195 25.55 16.08 30.45
N GLY A 196 26.10 16.90 29.54
CA GLY A 196 25.29 17.80 28.73
C GLY A 196 24.43 17.01 27.72
N LEU A 197 23.19 17.45 27.46
CA LEU A 197 22.22 16.73 26.61
C LEU A 197 22.71 16.48 25.17
N ARG A 198 23.50 17.40 24.62
CA ARG A 198 23.85 17.42 23.20
C ARG A 198 24.62 16.18 22.76
N SER A 199 25.68 15.81 23.46
CA SER A 199 26.56 14.70 23.05
C SER A 199 25.86 13.35 23.10
N PRO A 200 25.16 12.98 24.20
CA PRO A 200 24.36 11.75 24.25
C PRO A 200 23.30 11.70 23.17
N LEU A 201 22.63 12.83 22.89
CA LEU A 201 21.61 12.89 21.84
C LEU A 201 22.20 12.70 20.44
N LEU A 202 23.36 13.30 20.15
CA LEU A 202 24.09 13.07 18.90
C LEU A 202 24.47 11.60 18.75
N VAL A 203 25.02 10.97 19.79
CA VAL A 203 25.38 9.55 19.78
C VAL A 203 24.14 8.68 19.51
N THR A 204 23.05 8.89 20.24
CA THR A 204 21.80 8.14 20.03
C THR A 204 21.28 8.29 18.61
N MET A 205 21.25 9.51 18.07
CA MET A 205 20.79 9.75 16.69
C MET A 205 21.70 9.11 15.65
N THR A 206 23.02 9.16 15.84
CA THR A 206 23.98 8.50 14.94
C THR A 206 23.82 6.98 14.95
N LEU A 207 23.61 6.38 16.13
CA LEU A 207 23.36 4.94 16.25
C LEU A 207 22.05 4.54 15.57
N LEU A 208 20.97 5.29 15.79
CA LEU A 208 19.68 5.05 15.14
C LEU A 208 19.78 5.26 13.62
N PHE A 209 20.50 6.29 13.16
CA PHE A 209 20.76 6.52 11.74
C PHE A 209 21.50 5.34 11.11
N ALA A 210 22.63 4.93 11.69
CA ALA A 210 23.45 3.85 11.14
C ALA A 210 22.72 2.51 11.16
N GLY A 211 22.06 2.17 12.27
CA GLY A 211 21.30 0.92 12.41
C GLY A 211 20.11 0.85 11.45
N SER A 212 19.33 1.92 11.35
CA SER A 212 18.17 1.99 10.45
C SER A 212 18.60 2.00 8.97
N LEU A 213 19.68 2.69 8.60
CA LEU A 213 20.20 2.69 7.23
C LEU A 213 20.76 1.31 6.85
N ALA A 214 21.53 0.67 7.74
CA ALA A 214 22.03 -0.68 7.50
C ALA A 214 20.89 -1.69 7.33
N TYR A 215 19.87 -1.61 8.19
CA TYR A 215 18.68 -2.45 8.08
C TYR A 215 17.88 -2.16 6.79
N SER A 216 17.78 -0.88 6.39
CA SER A 216 17.17 -0.48 5.12
C SER A 216 17.86 -1.13 3.93
N VAL A 217 19.20 -1.05 3.85
CA VAL A 217 19.97 -1.64 2.74
C VAL A 217 19.79 -3.16 2.71
N TRP A 218 19.90 -3.83 3.85
CA TRP A 218 19.75 -5.28 3.94
C TRP A 218 18.34 -5.75 3.58
N LEU A 219 17.31 -5.11 4.11
CA LEU A 219 15.92 -5.51 3.85
C LEU A 219 15.52 -5.18 2.41
N THR A 220 16.00 -4.06 1.85
CA THR A 220 15.78 -3.73 0.42
C THR A 220 16.35 -4.81 -0.49
N ALA A 221 17.54 -5.34 -0.18
CA ALA A 221 18.18 -6.38 -0.97
C ALA A 221 17.48 -7.76 -0.86
N THR A 222 16.75 -8.01 0.23
CA THR A 222 16.12 -9.32 0.50
C THR A 222 14.61 -9.34 0.24
N ASN A 223 13.92 -8.24 0.48
CA ASN A 223 12.49 -8.03 0.26
C ASN A 223 12.18 -6.53 0.14
N GLN A 224 12.35 -5.97 -1.06
CA GLN A 224 12.15 -4.54 -1.31
C GLN A 224 10.73 -4.04 -1.03
N PRO A 225 9.64 -4.74 -1.41
CA PRO A 225 8.27 -4.31 -1.09
C PRO A 225 8.03 -4.15 0.41
N LEU A 226 8.47 -5.11 1.22
CA LEU A 226 8.40 -5.02 2.68
C LEU A 226 9.27 -3.86 3.19
N ALA A 227 10.51 -3.75 2.69
CA ALA A 227 11.42 -2.68 3.07
C ALA A 227 10.81 -1.30 2.83
N TYR A 228 10.05 -1.13 1.74
CA TYR A 228 9.48 0.14 1.33
C TYR A 228 8.55 0.75 2.38
N PHE A 229 7.70 -0.07 3.00
CA PHE A 229 6.68 0.35 3.99
C PHE A 229 7.09 0.16 5.46
N HIS A 230 8.15 -0.60 5.73
CA HIS A 230 8.58 -0.90 7.09
C HIS A 230 9.12 0.33 7.83
N SER A 231 8.62 0.66 9.03
CA SER A 231 9.03 1.89 9.73
C SER A 231 10.55 1.93 10.02
N LEU A 232 11.15 0.81 10.43
CA LEU A 232 12.57 0.75 10.80
C LEU A 232 13.55 0.98 9.63
N THR A 233 13.13 0.84 8.37
CA THR A 233 13.98 1.15 7.21
C THR A 233 13.95 2.64 6.84
N ARG A 234 13.06 3.42 7.46
CA ARG A 234 12.84 4.85 7.19
C ARG A 234 13.29 5.79 8.32
N VAL A 235 13.49 5.27 9.53
CA VAL A 235 13.87 6.07 10.72
C VAL A 235 15.14 6.90 10.47
N TRP A 236 16.11 6.37 9.73
CA TRP A 236 17.37 7.07 9.43
C TRP A 236 17.16 8.42 8.72
N GLU A 237 16.12 8.58 7.90
CA GLU A 237 15.81 9.84 7.20
C GLU A 237 15.45 10.95 8.20
N PHE A 238 14.66 10.63 9.22
CA PHE A 238 14.36 11.54 10.33
C PHE A 238 15.60 11.81 11.19
N MET A 239 16.42 10.79 11.45
CA MET A 239 17.65 10.94 12.22
C MET A 239 18.65 11.86 11.51
N LEU A 240 18.76 11.78 10.18
CA LEU A 240 19.60 12.67 9.38
C LEU A 240 19.21 14.14 9.57
N GLY A 241 17.91 14.43 9.49
CA GLY A 241 17.38 15.77 9.81
C GLY A 241 17.68 16.20 11.25
N GLY A 242 17.53 15.28 12.22
CA GLY A 242 17.83 15.51 13.62
C GLY A 242 19.30 15.83 13.89
N LEU A 243 20.21 15.06 13.30
CA LEU A 243 21.66 15.29 13.34
C LEU A 243 21.99 16.68 12.80
N LEU A 244 21.43 17.04 11.64
CA LEU A 244 21.58 18.37 11.07
C LEU A 244 21.07 19.46 12.02
N ALA A 245 19.90 19.30 12.64
CA ALA A 245 19.37 20.29 13.57
C ALA A 245 20.27 20.55 14.78
N LEU A 246 21.01 19.53 15.24
CA LEU A 246 21.97 19.67 16.33
C LEU A 246 23.29 20.27 15.84
N SER A 247 23.78 19.91 14.66
CA SER A 247 25.09 20.33 14.16
C SER A 247 25.10 21.68 13.42
N ILE A 248 23.97 22.11 12.84
CA ILE A 248 23.92 23.24 11.88
C ILE A 248 24.52 24.56 12.41
N ASN A 249 24.36 24.87 13.69
CA ASN A 249 24.87 26.11 14.28
C ASN A 249 26.40 26.13 14.46
N HIS A 250 27.07 24.99 14.28
CA HIS A 250 28.54 24.86 14.38
C HIS A 250 29.21 24.85 13.02
N LEU A 251 28.43 24.82 11.94
CA LEU A 251 28.91 24.81 10.57
C LEU A 251 28.93 26.25 10.03
N VAL A 252 30.12 26.83 9.94
CA VAL A 252 30.31 28.14 9.31
C VAL A 252 30.78 27.93 7.88
N LEU A 253 29.88 28.14 6.93
CA LEU A 253 30.18 27.97 5.50
C LEU A 253 30.33 29.33 4.81
N PRO A 254 31.36 29.51 3.94
CA PRO A 254 31.47 30.70 3.11
C PRO A 254 30.24 30.90 2.24
N ARG A 255 29.86 32.16 2.00
CA ARG A 255 28.66 32.53 1.23
C ARG A 255 28.62 31.90 -0.16
N GLY A 256 29.75 31.89 -0.88
CA GLY A 256 29.85 31.28 -2.21
C GLY A 256 29.54 29.79 -2.20
N LEU A 257 30.07 29.06 -1.22
CA LEU A 257 29.80 27.63 -1.05
C LEU A 257 28.33 27.38 -0.73
N ARG A 258 27.69 28.20 0.12
CA ARG A 258 26.26 28.05 0.43
C ARG A 258 25.37 28.24 -0.80
N ILE A 259 25.71 29.19 -1.68
CA ILE A 259 24.99 29.39 -2.96
C ILE A 259 25.10 28.13 -3.83
N LEU A 260 26.32 27.60 -3.98
CA LEU A 260 26.57 26.38 -4.76
C LEU A 260 25.81 25.18 -4.18
N LEU A 261 25.92 24.92 -2.87
CA LEU A 261 25.24 23.80 -2.21
C LEU A 261 23.71 23.92 -2.32
N GLY A 262 23.16 25.12 -2.23
CA GLY A 262 21.73 25.36 -2.39
C GLY A 262 21.22 24.93 -3.77
N TRP A 263 21.91 25.34 -4.83
CA TRP A 263 21.53 24.95 -6.20
C TRP A 263 21.84 23.49 -6.51
N LEU A 264 22.94 22.94 -6.01
CA LEU A 264 23.24 21.50 -6.11
C LEU A 264 22.16 20.66 -5.42
N GLY A 265 21.66 21.09 -4.26
CA GLY A 265 20.54 20.45 -3.58
C GLY A 265 19.25 20.52 -4.40
N VAL A 266 18.90 21.69 -4.94
CA VAL A 266 17.71 21.82 -5.82
C VAL A 266 17.81 20.95 -7.07
N ALA A 267 18.95 21.01 -7.78
CA ALA A 267 19.18 20.21 -8.98
C ALA A 267 19.19 18.71 -8.65
N GLY A 268 19.85 18.32 -7.57
CA GLY A 268 19.87 16.94 -7.08
C GLY A 268 18.47 16.41 -6.81
N LEU A 269 17.60 17.21 -6.19
CA LEU A 269 16.21 16.82 -5.90
C LEU A 269 15.38 16.67 -7.18
N VAL A 270 15.49 17.60 -8.13
CA VAL A 270 14.76 17.54 -9.41
C VAL A 270 15.20 16.35 -10.27
N CYS A 271 16.51 16.08 -10.32
CA CYS A 271 17.07 15.00 -11.13
C CYS A 271 16.86 13.60 -10.54
N CYS A 272 16.64 13.48 -9.22
CA CYS A 272 16.52 12.19 -8.53
C CYS A 272 15.47 11.28 -9.18
N GLY A 273 14.22 11.73 -9.29
CA GLY A 273 13.16 10.93 -9.91
C GLY A 273 13.34 10.72 -11.42
N LEU A 274 14.05 11.60 -12.12
CA LEU A 274 14.25 11.50 -13.57
C LEU A 274 15.21 10.37 -13.89
N LEU A 275 16.27 10.26 -13.09
CA LEU A 275 17.40 9.34 -13.33
C LEU A 275 17.22 8.00 -12.61
N LEU A 276 16.54 7.97 -11.46
CA LEU A 276 16.33 6.75 -10.70
C LEU A 276 14.90 6.24 -10.85
N GLN A 277 14.77 4.95 -11.12
CA GLN A 277 13.50 4.24 -10.95
C GLN A 277 13.29 3.93 -9.47
N VAL A 278 12.90 4.98 -8.73
CA VAL A 278 12.76 4.98 -7.27
C VAL A 278 11.97 3.78 -6.73
N GLY A 279 10.92 3.36 -7.44
CA GLY A 279 10.06 2.23 -7.04
C GLY A 279 10.78 0.89 -6.86
N THR A 280 11.92 0.67 -7.51
CA THR A 280 12.63 -0.64 -7.47
C THR A 280 13.86 -0.65 -6.56
N VAL A 281 14.40 0.51 -6.19
CA VAL A 281 15.70 0.62 -5.48
C VAL A 281 15.62 1.31 -4.11
N PHE A 282 14.45 1.85 -3.73
CA PHE A 282 14.20 2.47 -2.41
C PHE A 282 13.66 1.43 -1.42
N PRO A 283 13.80 1.61 -0.08
CA PRO A 283 14.42 2.72 0.67
C PRO A 283 15.94 2.68 0.85
N GLY A 284 16.63 1.73 0.23
CA GLY A 284 18.05 1.46 0.48
C GLY A 284 19.00 2.65 0.21
N TYR A 285 20.26 2.37 -0.08
CA TYR A 285 21.27 3.43 -0.24
C TYR A 285 20.89 4.50 -1.29
N ALA A 286 20.05 4.16 -2.28
CA ALA A 286 19.56 5.10 -3.29
C ALA A 286 18.78 6.29 -2.69
N ALA A 287 18.08 6.10 -1.57
CA ALA A 287 17.36 7.17 -0.88
C ALA A 287 18.29 8.21 -0.20
N LEU A 288 19.60 7.94 -0.11
CA LEU A 288 20.58 8.95 0.30
C LEU A 288 20.60 10.14 -0.67
N TRP A 289 20.27 9.94 -1.94
CA TRP A 289 20.26 11.02 -2.93
C TRP A 289 19.29 12.15 -2.57
N PRO A 290 17.95 11.94 -2.51
CA PRO A 290 17.01 13.02 -2.23
C PRO A 290 17.16 13.58 -0.80
N THR A 291 17.56 12.73 0.16
CA THR A 291 17.76 13.15 1.55
C THR A 291 18.99 14.03 1.72
N MET A 292 20.11 13.70 1.06
CA MET A 292 21.30 14.58 1.04
C MET A 292 21.04 15.86 0.25
N ALA A 293 20.29 15.80 -0.85
CA ALA A 293 19.85 17.00 -1.57
C ALA A 293 19.07 17.96 -0.65
N ALA A 294 18.17 17.44 0.18
CA ALA A 294 17.48 18.23 1.21
C ALA A 294 18.46 18.81 2.24
N VAL A 295 19.41 18.00 2.74
CA VAL A 295 20.46 18.48 3.68
C VAL A 295 21.27 19.63 3.08
N LEU A 296 21.64 19.55 1.79
CA LEU A 296 22.37 20.62 1.10
C LEU A 296 21.57 21.92 1.03
N VAL A 297 20.28 21.86 0.71
CA VAL A 297 19.39 23.04 0.73
C VAL A 297 19.28 23.63 2.14
N LEU A 298 19.11 22.78 3.16
CA LEU A 298 19.00 23.21 4.55
C LEU A 298 20.29 23.83 5.11
N LEU A 299 21.45 23.31 4.72
CA LEU A 299 22.76 23.87 5.05
C LEU A 299 23.02 25.22 4.37
N ALA A 300 22.54 25.39 3.15
CA ALA A 300 22.66 26.64 2.41
C ALA A 300 21.85 27.79 3.04
N GLY A 301 20.64 27.51 3.53
CA GLY A 301 19.58 28.48 3.87
C GLY A 301 20.04 29.71 4.65
N ALA A 302 19.50 30.89 4.30
CA ALA A 302 19.90 32.24 4.77
C ALA A 302 21.27 32.72 4.23
N THR A 303 21.46 32.68 2.91
CA THR A 303 22.69 33.16 2.24
C THR A 303 22.77 34.68 2.11
N GLU A 304 21.65 35.38 2.31
CA GLU A 304 21.48 36.84 2.09
C GLU A 304 21.86 37.28 0.66
N SER A 305 21.84 36.35 -0.29
CA SER A 305 22.27 36.57 -1.67
C SER A 305 21.11 36.58 -2.66
N ARG A 306 21.19 37.47 -3.65
CA ARG A 306 20.25 37.46 -4.78
C ARG A 306 20.38 36.21 -5.66
N LEU A 307 21.57 35.60 -5.66
CA LEU A 307 21.90 34.40 -6.44
C LEU A 307 21.65 33.10 -5.66
N GLY A 308 21.27 33.17 -4.39
CA GLY A 308 21.05 32.00 -3.55
C GLY A 308 19.74 31.29 -3.87
N ALA A 309 19.77 29.96 -3.89
CA ALA A 309 18.56 29.14 -4.04
C ALA A 309 17.52 29.42 -2.92
N ASP A 310 17.99 29.82 -1.73
CA ASP A 310 17.13 30.21 -0.61
C ASP A 310 16.22 31.40 -0.94
N ARG A 311 16.67 32.35 -1.76
CA ARG A 311 15.82 33.47 -2.21
C ARG A 311 14.72 33.02 -3.16
N TRP A 312 15.02 32.10 -4.06
CA TRP A 312 14.01 31.52 -4.96
C TRP A 312 12.98 30.70 -4.17
N LEU A 313 13.46 29.83 -3.25
CA LEU A 313 12.61 29.03 -2.36
C LEU A 313 11.76 29.88 -1.40
N SER A 314 12.24 31.07 -1.01
CA SER A 314 11.49 32.04 -0.18
C SER A 314 10.61 32.99 -1.00
N SER A 315 10.27 32.63 -2.24
CA SER A 315 9.32 33.41 -3.03
C SER A 315 7.89 33.17 -2.56
N ARG A 316 7.04 34.20 -2.59
CA ARG A 316 5.63 34.11 -2.15
C ARG A 316 4.86 32.92 -2.76
N PRO A 317 5.01 32.59 -4.07
CA PRO A 317 4.32 31.43 -4.63
C PRO A 317 4.78 30.12 -4.01
N LEU A 318 6.08 29.93 -3.80
CA LEU A 318 6.61 28.71 -3.18
C LEU A 318 6.30 28.65 -1.69
N GLU A 319 6.26 29.77 -0.98
CA GLU A 319 5.78 29.80 0.41
C GLU A 319 4.31 29.37 0.50
N PHE A 320 3.44 29.92 -0.36
CA PHE A 320 2.03 29.53 -0.43
C PHE A 320 1.85 28.04 -0.75
N LEU A 321 2.60 27.52 -1.73
CA LEU A 321 2.60 26.10 -2.05
C LEU A 321 3.12 25.25 -0.89
N GLY A 322 4.08 25.76 -0.13
CA GLY A 322 4.60 25.12 1.09
C GLY A 322 3.58 25.09 2.22
N ASP A 323 2.73 26.13 2.32
CA ASP A 323 1.65 26.20 3.30
C ASP A 323 0.56 25.17 3.01
N ILE A 324 0.12 25.05 1.76
CA ILE A 324 -0.90 24.06 1.36
C ILE A 324 -0.32 22.66 1.10
N SER A 325 1.00 22.48 1.20
CA SER A 325 1.70 21.25 0.77
C SER A 325 1.14 19.98 1.41
N TYR A 326 0.66 20.09 2.66
CA TYR A 326 0.09 18.96 3.38
C TYR A 326 -1.26 18.55 2.78
N SER A 327 -2.19 19.49 2.64
CA SER A 327 -3.49 19.25 2.02
C SER A 327 -3.37 18.80 0.56
N LEU A 328 -2.41 19.34 -0.19
CA LEU A 328 -2.13 18.90 -1.57
C LEU A 328 -1.61 17.47 -1.63
N TYR A 329 -0.71 17.10 -0.73
CA TYR A 329 -0.24 15.72 -0.62
C TYR A 329 -1.39 14.75 -0.28
N LEU A 330 -2.40 15.16 0.49
CA LEU A 330 -3.50 14.26 0.83
C LEU A 330 -4.50 14.06 -0.32
N TRP A 331 -4.79 15.11 -1.10
CA TRP A 331 -5.81 15.03 -2.16
C TRP A 331 -5.29 14.46 -3.48
N HIS A 332 -4.01 14.64 -3.81
CA HIS A 332 -3.52 14.30 -5.15
C HIS A 332 -3.69 12.84 -5.54
N TRP A 333 -3.51 11.92 -4.59
CA TRP A 333 -3.55 10.49 -4.85
C TRP A 333 -4.98 9.93 -4.97
N PRO A 334 -5.91 10.22 -4.04
CA PRO A 334 -7.31 9.84 -4.22
C PRO A 334 -7.91 10.41 -5.51
N VAL A 335 -7.63 11.67 -5.86
CA VAL A 335 -8.14 12.28 -7.10
C VAL A 335 -7.57 11.58 -8.33
N LEU A 336 -6.28 11.22 -8.31
CA LEU A 336 -5.64 10.45 -9.37
C LEU A 336 -6.30 9.09 -9.57
N LEU A 337 -6.43 8.30 -8.50
CA LEU A 337 -7.01 6.96 -8.59
C LEU A 337 -8.48 6.99 -8.98
N MET A 338 -9.25 7.93 -8.42
CA MET A 338 -10.65 8.13 -8.81
C MET A 338 -10.80 8.48 -10.28
N TYR A 339 -9.92 9.32 -10.82
CA TYR A 339 -9.92 9.64 -12.25
C TYR A 339 -9.67 8.38 -13.09
N LEU A 340 -8.65 7.58 -12.75
CA LEU A 340 -8.33 6.34 -13.48
C LEU A 340 -9.48 5.34 -13.43
N THR A 341 -10.07 5.14 -12.25
CA THR A 341 -11.21 4.22 -12.04
C THR A 341 -12.44 4.65 -12.84
N VAL A 342 -12.88 5.92 -12.72
CA VAL A 342 -14.10 6.40 -13.41
C VAL A 342 -13.93 6.46 -14.92
N ARG A 343 -12.69 6.59 -15.42
CA ARG A 343 -12.41 6.65 -16.86
C ARG A 343 -12.09 5.28 -17.46
N HIS A 344 -11.95 4.24 -16.64
CA HIS A 344 -11.46 2.91 -17.05
C HIS A 344 -10.16 3.02 -17.87
N GLN A 345 -9.21 3.81 -17.36
CA GLN A 345 -7.92 4.08 -18.01
C GLN A 345 -6.78 3.68 -17.09
N GLU A 346 -5.72 3.10 -17.66
CA GLU A 346 -4.47 2.82 -16.95
C GLU A 346 -3.54 4.05 -16.92
N GLU A 347 -3.66 4.92 -17.93
CA GLU A 347 -2.85 6.13 -18.05
C GLU A 347 -3.70 7.39 -18.13
N VAL A 348 -3.21 8.44 -17.51
CA VAL A 348 -3.91 9.72 -17.39
C VAL A 348 -3.79 10.57 -18.67
N GLY A 349 -2.63 10.52 -19.33
CA GLY A 349 -2.23 11.47 -20.37
C GLY A 349 -2.07 12.92 -19.86
N LEU A 350 -1.64 13.83 -20.74
CA LEU A 350 -1.36 15.23 -20.35
C LEU A 350 -2.61 15.99 -19.90
N LYS A 351 -3.72 15.86 -20.65
CA LYS A 351 -4.99 16.54 -20.36
C LYS A 351 -5.61 16.07 -19.05
N GLY A 352 -5.68 14.75 -18.84
CA GLY A 352 -6.16 14.18 -17.58
C GLY A 352 -5.30 14.64 -16.40
N GLY A 353 -3.98 14.73 -16.60
CA GLY A 353 -3.08 15.09 -15.51
C GLY A 353 -3.24 16.55 -15.11
N ALA A 354 -3.48 17.45 -16.06
CA ALA A 354 -3.84 18.82 -15.77
C ALA A 354 -5.15 18.91 -14.96
N VAL A 355 -6.18 18.11 -15.31
CA VAL A 355 -7.45 18.05 -14.57
C VAL A 355 -7.21 17.59 -13.13
N ILE A 356 -6.46 16.50 -12.94
CA ILE A 356 -6.15 15.95 -11.60
C ILE A 356 -5.39 16.97 -10.76
N ILE A 357 -4.35 17.60 -11.31
CA ILE A 357 -3.54 18.60 -10.59
C ILE A 357 -4.41 19.78 -10.18
N VAL A 358 -5.21 20.34 -11.10
CA VAL A 358 -6.09 21.47 -10.81
C VAL A 358 -7.14 21.10 -9.76
N ALA A 359 -7.79 19.95 -9.89
CA ALA A 359 -8.79 19.47 -8.91
C ALA A 359 -8.16 19.28 -7.52
N SER A 360 -6.99 18.64 -7.46
CA SER A 360 -6.24 18.44 -6.21
C SER A 360 -5.82 19.76 -5.59
N PHE A 361 -5.45 20.74 -6.41
CA PHE A 361 -5.07 22.08 -5.96
C PHE A 361 -6.24 22.84 -5.36
N VAL A 362 -7.40 22.82 -6.03
CA VAL A 362 -8.63 23.45 -5.54
C VAL A 362 -9.07 22.83 -4.22
N LEU A 363 -9.08 21.50 -4.14
CA LEU A 363 -9.42 20.78 -2.91
C LEU A 363 -8.42 21.05 -1.78
N ALA A 364 -7.12 21.14 -2.10
CA ALA A 364 -6.09 21.50 -1.13
C ALA A 364 -6.27 22.92 -0.57
N ILE A 365 -6.56 23.90 -1.44
CA ILE A 365 -6.84 25.28 -1.03
C ILE A 365 -8.09 25.34 -0.15
N ALA A 366 -9.18 24.69 -0.58
CA ALA A 366 -10.42 24.64 0.19
C ALA A 366 -10.19 24.01 1.56
N THR A 367 -9.50 22.86 1.64
CA THR A 367 -9.20 22.18 2.90
C THR A 367 -8.29 23.04 3.79
N TYR A 368 -7.30 23.71 3.21
CA TYR A 368 -6.39 24.57 3.96
C TYR A 368 -7.12 25.74 4.62
N TYR A 369 -7.93 26.50 3.86
CA TYR A 369 -8.59 27.70 4.37
C TYR A 369 -9.85 27.42 5.19
N LEU A 370 -10.60 26.37 4.86
CA LEU A 370 -11.88 26.05 5.51
C LEU A 370 -11.71 25.14 6.73
N ILE A 371 -10.67 24.30 6.75
CA ILE A 371 -10.48 23.27 7.78
C ILE A 371 -9.18 23.46 8.54
N GLU A 372 -8.03 23.42 7.86
CA GLU A 372 -6.71 23.38 8.51
C GLU A 372 -6.40 24.66 9.29
N GLU A 373 -6.52 25.82 8.63
CA GLU A 373 -6.24 27.11 9.23
C GLU A 373 -7.21 27.47 10.37
N PRO A 374 -8.53 27.32 10.22
CA PRO A 374 -9.47 27.51 11.32
C PRO A 374 -9.19 26.59 12.51
N ALA A 375 -8.90 25.31 12.29
CA ALA A 375 -8.56 24.37 13.36
C ALA A 375 -7.26 24.77 14.10
N ARG A 376 -6.25 25.23 13.35
CA ARG A 376 -4.98 25.72 13.89
C ARG A 376 -5.14 26.99 14.73
N ARG A 377 -5.95 27.96 14.25
CA ARG A 377 -6.20 29.24 14.93
C ARG A 377 -7.17 29.10 16.12
N SER A 378 -8.04 28.09 16.10
CA SER A 378 -9.01 27.85 17.15
C SER A 378 -8.34 27.61 18.51
N ARG A 379 -8.91 28.20 19.57
CA ARG A 379 -8.51 27.92 20.97
C ARG A 379 -9.17 26.66 21.54
N PHE A 380 -10.11 26.07 20.79
CA PHE A 380 -10.78 24.84 21.17
C PHE A 380 -9.75 23.72 21.38
N GLY A 381 -9.86 22.99 22.49
CA GLY A 381 -8.90 21.95 22.84
C GLY A 381 -7.52 22.40 23.34
N LEU A 382 -7.22 23.70 23.46
CA LEU A 382 -5.91 24.17 23.94
C LEU A 382 -5.91 24.70 25.38
N LYS A 383 -7.08 24.87 26.00
CA LYS A 383 -7.21 25.39 27.38
C LYS A 383 -6.96 24.33 28.47
N ARG A 384 -7.17 23.04 28.14
CA ARG A 384 -6.95 21.90 29.04
C ARG A 384 -5.82 21.03 28.48
N THR A 385 -5.05 20.38 29.35
CA THR A 385 -3.96 19.46 28.97
C THR A 385 -4.40 18.38 27.99
N TRP A 386 -5.64 17.90 28.13
CA TRP A 386 -6.24 16.84 27.29
C TRP A 386 -7.13 17.35 26.16
N GLY A 387 -7.31 18.67 26.02
CA GLY A 387 -8.28 19.22 25.07
C GLY A 387 -7.97 18.90 23.59
N GLY A 388 -6.69 18.75 23.23
CA GLY A 388 -6.28 18.40 21.87
C GLY A 388 -6.70 16.98 21.50
N TYR A 389 -6.70 16.06 22.47
CA TYR A 389 -7.14 14.68 22.30
C TYR A 389 -8.66 14.59 22.14
N ALA A 390 -9.41 15.33 22.96
CA ALA A 390 -10.86 15.42 22.81
C ALA A 390 -11.24 15.97 21.42
N PHE A 391 -10.53 17.00 20.94
CA PHE A 391 -10.72 17.51 19.59
C PHE A 391 -10.40 16.45 18.52
N GLY A 392 -9.28 15.73 18.67
CA GLY A 392 -8.93 14.64 17.75
C GLY A 392 -9.99 13.54 17.74
N ALA A 393 -10.48 13.12 18.91
CA ALA A 393 -11.51 12.09 19.04
C ALA A 393 -12.83 12.51 18.39
N VAL A 394 -13.25 13.77 18.55
CA VAL A 394 -14.46 14.31 17.91
C VAL A 394 -14.38 14.24 16.38
N LEU A 395 -13.19 14.39 15.80
CA LEU A 395 -13.00 14.25 14.35
C LEU A 395 -12.84 12.79 13.92
N LEU A 396 -12.16 11.97 14.71
CA LEU A 396 -11.83 10.58 14.37
C LEU A 396 -13.05 9.66 14.47
N VAL A 397 -13.84 9.77 15.54
CA VAL A 397 -14.97 8.86 15.80
C VAL A 397 -15.99 8.85 14.65
N PRO A 398 -16.44 9.99 14.08
CA PRO A 398 -17.33 9.97 12.92
C PRO A 398 -16.75 9.24 11.72
N VAL A 399 -15.46 9.42 11.42
CA VAL A 399 -14.80 8.72 10.31
C VAL A 399 -14.82 7.21 10.56
N LEU A 400 -14.45 6.75 11.76
CA LEU A 400 -14.47 5.33 12.12
C LEU A 400 -15.89 4.74 12.07
N LEU A 401 -16.91 5.49 12.51
CA LEU A 401 -18.31 5.06 12.45
C LEU A 401 -18.81 4.96 11.01
N LEU A 402 -18.44 5.90 10.14
CA LEU A 402 -18.76 5.83 8.71
C LEU A 402 -18.09 4.62 8.06
N THR A 403 -16.81 4.38 8.36
CA THR A 403 -16.08 3.21 7.87
C THR A 403 -16.71 1.91 8.37
N GLN A 404 -17.10 1.83 9.65
CA GLN A 404 -17.80 0.66 10.20
C GLN A 404 -19.19 0.46 9.59
N GLY A 405 -19.91 1.56 9.32
CA GLY A 405 -21.20 1.49 8.62
C GLY A 405 -21.04 0.94 7.20
N TRP A 406 -20.00 1.35 6.50
CA TRP A 406 -19.64 0.80 5.19
C TRP A 406 -19.29 -0.69 5.29
N GLN A 407 -18.44 -1.09 6.26
CA GLN A 407 -18.11 -2.49 6.53
C GLN A 407 -19.34 -3.36 6.75
N LEU A 408 -20.26 -2.94 7.63
CA LEU A 408 -21.47 -3.71 7.93
C LEU A 408 -22.41 -3.83 6.72
N HIS A 409 -22.47 -2.80 5.88
CA HIS A 409 -23.23 -2.85 4.64
C HIS A 409 -22.58 -3.83 3.65
N SER A 410 -21.25 -3.77 3.51
CA SER A 410 -20.45 -4.66 2.68
C SER A 410 -20.61 -6.13 3.09
N GLU A 411 -20.53 -6.42 4.39
CA GLU A 411 -20.73 -7.78 4.94
C GLU A 411 -22.13 -8.32 4.62
N ARG A 412 -23.17 -7.48 4.73
CA ARG A 412 -24.53 -7.89 4.37
C ARG A 412 -24.63 -8.28 2.90
N LEU A 413 -24.04 -7.49 2.00
CA LEU A 413 -23.99 -7.81 0.58
C LEU A 413 -23.21 -9.10 0.32
N ALA A 414 -22.07 -9.29 0.99
CA ALA A 414 -21.26 -10.49 0.88
C ALA A 414 -22.04 -11.75 1.30
N THR A 415 -22.71 -11.70 2.46
CA THR A 415 -23.51 -12.82 2.97
C THR A 415 -24.74 -13.12 2.12
N ALA A 416 -25.35 -12.11 1.50
CA ALA A 416 -26.49 -12.30 0.62
C ALA A 416 -26.12 -13.05 -0.68
N GLY A 417 -24.87 -12.96 -1.13
CA GLY A 417 -24.35 -13.67 -2.30
C GLY A 417 -23.66 -15.00 -1.97
N ALA A 418 -23.77 -15.51 -0.75
CA ALA A 418 -23.21 -16.81 -0.38
C ALA A 418 -24.10 -17.94 -0.93
N VAL A 419 -23.46 -18.93 -1.56
CA VAL A 419 -24.16 -20.04 -2.23
C VAL A 419 -24.10 -21.30 -1.39
N ALA A 420 -25.24 -21.96 -1.21
CA ALA A 420 -25.29 -23.28 -0.62
C ALA A 420 -24.87 -24.34 -1.65
N ALA A 421 -24.11 -25.35 -1.23
CA ALA A 421 -23.74 -26.47 -2.11
C ALA A 421 -24.99 -27.16 -2.68
N GLY A 422 -25.04 -27.33 -4.00
CA GLY A 422 -26.15 -27.98 -4.69
C GLY A 422 -27.41 -27.10 -4.87
N ASP A 423 -27.32 -25.78 -4.65
CA ASP A 423 -28.42 -24.86 -4.94
C ASP A 423 -28.76 -24.86 -6.44
N PRO A 424 -30.01 -25.20 -6.84
CA PRO A 424 -30.42 -25.22 -8.24
C PRO A 424 -30.34 -23.87 -8.96
N ASN A 425 -30.27 -22.75 -8.22
CA ASN A 425 -30.09 -21.43 -8.80
C ASN A 425 -28.63 -21.10 -9.16
N TYR A 426 -27.68 -21.94 -8.72
CA TYR A 426 -26.25 -21.75 -8.93
C TYR A 426 -25.54 -23.05 -9.39
N PRO A 427 -26.00 -23.70 -10.47
CA PRO A 427 -25.40 -24.95 -10.95
C PRO A 427 -23.97 -24.80 -11.48
N GLY A 428 -23.51 -23.58 -11.77
CA GLY A 428 -22.15 -23.32 -12.21
C GLY A 428 -21.76 -24.16 -13.42
N ALA A 429 -20.60 -24.83 -13.35
CA ALA A 429 -20.10 -25.68 -14.42
C ALA A 429 -21.05 -26.80 -14.82
N MET A 430 -21.89 -27.30 -13.89
CA MET A 430 -22.86 -28.36 -14.19
C MET A 430 -24.00 -27.91 -15.09
N ALA A 431 -24.18 -26.59 -15.29
CA ALA A 431 -25.14 -26.06 -16.25
C ALA A 431 -24.80 -26.47 -17.70
N ILE A 432 -23.52 -26.70 -18.00
CA ILE A 432 -23.03 -27.11 -19.32
C ILE A 432 -23.44 -28.56 -19.62
N ASP A 433 -23.22 -29.48 -18.68
CA ASP A 433 -23.63 -30.88 -18.81
C ASP A 433 -25.16 -31.04 -18.92
N GLY A 434 -25.92 -30.18 -18.23
CA GLY A 434 -27.38 -30.18 -18.23
C GLY A 434 -28.05 -29.49 -19.42
N GLY A 435 -27.28 -28.85 -20.32
CA GLY A 435 -27.81 -28.07 -21.44
C GLY A 435 -28.57 -26.80 -21.02
N ALA A 436 -28.37 -26.33 -19.79
CA ALA A 436 -29.10 -25.23 -19.16
C ALA A 436 -28.15 -24.07 -18.77
N ALA A 437 -27.22 -23.69 -19.66
CA ALA A 437 -26.35 -22.53 -19.44
C ALA A 437 -27.08 -21.16 -19.56
N ASP A 438 -28.38 -21.15 -19.86
CA ASP A 438 -29.12 -19.90 -20.05
C ASP A 438 -29.37 -19.18 -18.72
N MET A 439 -28.66 -18.06 -18.53
CA MET A 439 -28.80 -17.16 -17.38
C MET A 439 -30.24 -16.66 -17.13
N ALA A 440 -31.14 -16.73 -18.11
CA ALA A 440 -32.54 -16.26 -17.99
C ALA A 440 -33.40 -17.28 -17.25
N ALA A 441 -32.86 -18.47 -17.02
CA ALA A 441 -33.47 -19.48 -16.17
C ALA A 441 -33.29 -19.18 -14.67
N TYR A 442 -32.48 -18.18 -14.28
CA TYR A 442 -32.18 -17.88 -12.88
C TYR A 442 -32.71 -16.50 -12.48
N ASP A 443 -33.56 -16.47 -11.46
CA ASP A 443 -34.15 -15.24 -10.90
C ASP A 443 -33.23 -14.54 -9.86
N ALA A 444 -32.05 -15.10 -9.60
CA ALA A 444 -31.13 -14.64 -8.55
C ALA A 444 -29.88 -13.94 -9.12
N GLU A 445 -29.33 -13.00 -8.35
CA GLU A 445 -28.07 -12.32 -8.70
C GLU A 445 -26.90 -13.30 -8.80
N PRO A 446 -25.97 -13.13 -9.75
CA PRO A 446 -24.84 -14.05 -9.91
C PRO A 446 -23.94 -14.09 -8.67
N ALA A 447 -23.58 -15.31 -8.29
CA ALA A 447 -22.69 -15.54 -7.16
C ALA A 447 -21.28 -15.92 -7.60
N PRO A 448 -20.24 -15.70 -6.80
CA PRO A 448 -20.23 -14.90 -5.57
C PRO A 448 -20.57 -13.44 -5.85
N SER A 449 -21.02 -12.73 -4.82
CA SER A 449 -21.19 -11.27 -4.91
C SER A 449 -19.86 -10.60 -5.31
N LEU A 450 -19.94 -9.49 -6.05
CA LEU A 450 -18.73 -8.79 -6.49
C LEU A 450 -17.84 -8.35 -5.34
N ILE A 451 -18.45 -7.98 -4.20
CA ILE A 451 -17.69 -7.58 -3.03
C ILE A 451 -16.85 -8.72 -2.43
N ASN A 452 -17.29 -9.97 -2.58
CA ASN A 452 -16.54 -11.14 -2.12
C ASN A 452 -15.53 -11.64 -3.16
N LEU A 453 -15.64 -11.18 -4.41
CA LEU A 453 -14.91 -11.73 -5.55
C LEU A 453 -13.39 -11.85 -5.33
N PRO A 454 -12.66 -10.85 -4.79
CA PRO A 454 -11.22 -10.98 -4.57
C PRO A 454 -10.83 -11.97 -3.46
N TYR A 455 -11.80 -12.40 -2.66
CA TYR A 455 -11.63 -13.32 -1.54
C TYR A 455 -11.97 -14.77 -1.91
N GLU A 456 -12.33 -15.04 -3.17
CA GLU A 456 -12.73 -16.36 -3.71
C GLU A 456 -11.55 -17.32 -3.97
N TRP A 457 -10.45 -17.15 -3.23
CA TRP A 457 -9.36 -18.11 -3.22
C TRP A 457 -9.72 -19.29 -2.32
N ASN A 458 -9.49 -20.53 -2.75
CA ASN A 458 -9.53 -21.63 -1.81
C ASN A 458 -8.33 -21.55 -0.85
N LYS A 459 -8.62 -21.43 0.44
CA LYS A 459 -7.64 -21.28 1.52
C LYS A 459 -7.89 -22.34 2.60
N PHE A 460 -6.84 -23.12 2.87
CA PHE A 460 -6.73 -23.86 4.13
C PHE A 460 -6.56 -22.87 5.29
N SER A 461 -7.13 -23.20 6.44
CA SER A 461 -6.88 -22.43 7.66
C SER A 461 -5.41 -22.54 8.07
N ASP A 462 -4.86 -21.52 8.73
CA ASP A 462 -3.46 -21.56 9.18
C ASP A 462 -3.15 -22.73 10.13
N ARG A 463 -4.18 -23.28 10.80
CA ARG A 463 -4.06 -24.44 11.68
C ARG A 463 -3.85 -25.75 10.91
N GLU A 464 -4.25 -25.78 9.65
CA GLU A 464 -4.11 -26.93 8.74
C GLU A 464 -2.80 -26.92 7.98
N CYS A 465 -1.97 -25.90 8.23
CA CYS A 465 -0.73 -25.70 7.51
C CYS A 465 0.50 -25.75 8.41
N GLU A 466 1.56 -26.36 7.92
CA GLU A 466 2.85 -26.42 8.59
C GLU A 466 3.98 -25.99 7.64
N MET A 467 5.10 -25.52 8.20
CA MET A 467 6.29 -25.21 7.41
C MET A 467 7.12 -26.47 7.21
N SER A 468 7.51 -26.75 5.97
CA SER A 468 8.42 -27.85 5.66
C SER A 468 9.76 -27.68 6.37
N ARG A 469 10.32 -28.80 6.84
CA ARG A 469 11.65 -28.86 7.45
C ARG A 469 12.79 -28.60 6.44
N ARG A 470 12.50 -28.69 5.14
CA ARG A 470 13.46 -28.44 4.05
C ARG A 470 13.66 -26.95 3.78
N GLY A 471 12.85 -26.07 4.37
CA GLY A 471 13.01 -24.61 4.26
C GLY A 471 12.31 -24.02 3.04
N HIS A 472 12.97 -23.07 2.36
CA HIS A 472 12.46 -22.37 1.16
C HIS A 472 11.08 -21.68 1.30
N LYS A 473 10.65 -21.41 2.54
CA LYS A 473 9.30 -20.89 2.87
C LYS A 473 8.17 -21.77 2.34
N MET A 474 8.39 -23.09 2.27
CA MET A 474 7.38 -24.04 1.82
C MET A 474 6.36 -24.32 2.91
N LYS A 475 5.11 -23.94 2.63
CA LYS A 475 3.94 -24.17 3.48
C LYS A 475 3.18 -25.38 2.92
N ILE A 476 3.01 -26.40 3.75
CA ILE A 476 2.28 -27.62 3.42
C ILE A 476 0.95 -27.54 4.16
N CYS A 477 -0.15 -27.40 3.43
CA CYS A 477 -1.49 -27.39 3.98
C CYS A 477 -2.20 -28.71 3.66
N LYS A 478 -2.95 -29.27 4.61
CA LYS A 478 -3.64 -30.55 4.41
C LYS A 478 -4.94 -30.65 5.20
N THR A 479 -5.91 -31.40 4.68
CA THR A 479 -7.15 -31.70 5.40
C THR A 479 -6.88 -32.58 6.63
N THR A 480 -7.73 -32.44 7.65
CA THR A 480 -7.52 -33.04 8.98
C THR A 480 -7.87 -34.54 9.07
N ASN A 481 -8.48 -35.10 8.02
CA ASN A 481 -8.97 -36.49 7.96
C ASN A 481 -7.90 -37.55 7.55
N GLY A 482 -6.61 -37.22 7.67
CA GLY A 482 -5.53 -38.08 7.15
C GLY A 482 -5.42 -39.48 7.77
N ALA A 483 -5.93 -39.70 8.98
CA ALA A 483 -5.86 -41.01 9.64
C ALA A 483 -6.79 -42.06 9.00
N THR A 484 -7.87 -41.62 8.34
CA THR A 484 -8.89 -42.48 7.74
C THR A 484 -8.89 -42.42 6.22
N ALA A 485 -7.98 -41.64 5.63
CA ALA A 485 -7.96 -41.40 4.21
C ALA A 485 -7.53 -42.63 3.40
N LYS A 486 -8.35 -43.00 2.42
CA LYS A 486 -8.08 -44.05 1.42
C LYS A 486 -7.09 -43.61 0.35
N LYS A 487 -7.06 -42.30 0.05
CA LYS A 487 -6.22 -41.70 -0.99
C LYS A 487 -5.63 -40.38 -0.54
N ARG A 488 -4.40 -40.09 -0.95
CA ARG A 488 -3.72 -38.80 -0.74
C ARG A 488 -3.49 -38.10 -2.07
N ILE A 489 -4.05 -36.91 -2.21
CA ILE A 489 -3.94 -36.08 -3.41
C ILE A 489 -3.18 -34.82 -3.04
N VAL A 490 -2.10 -34.52 -3.76
CA VAL A 490 -1.29 -33.32 -3.52
C VAL A 490 -1.38 -32.38 -4.71
N VAL A 491 -1.94 -31.19 -4.48
CA VAL A 491 -1.96 -30.11 -5.46
C VAL A 491 -0.68 -29.31 -5.34
N VAL A 492 0.05 -29.18 -6.45
CA VAL A 492 1.35 -28.49 -6.51
C VAL A 492 1.48 -27.54 -7.70
N GLY A 493 2.17 -26.43 -7.46
CA GLY A 493 2.47 -25.43 -8.48
C GLY A 493 2.24 -24.01 -7.98
N ASP A 494 1.68 -23.19 -8.85
CA ASP A 494 1.36 -21.78 -8.60
C ASP A 494 -0.13 -21.57 -8.32
N SER A 495 -0.59 -20.32 -8.47
CA SER A 495 -1.97 -19.93 -8.24
C SER A 495 -2.97 -20.60 -9.18
N HIS A 496 -2.57 -21.05 -10.38
CA HIS A 496 -3.46 -21.78 -11.29
C HIS A 496 -3.65 -23.23 -10.85
N ALA A 497 -2.58 -23.87 -10.38
CA ALA A 497 -2.70 -25.19 -9.76
C ALA A 497 -3.57 -25.12 -8.50
N GLN A 498 -3.45 -24.06 -7.71
CA GLN A 498 -4.23 -23.89 -6.48
C GLN A 498 -5.74 -23.94 -6.70
N LEU A 499 -6.25 -23.49 -7.84
CA LEU A 499 -7.69 -23.48 -8.14
C LEU A 499 -8.32 -24.87 -7.99
N TYR A 500 -7.57 -25.92 -8.34
CA TYR A 500 -8.03 -27.31 -8.26
C TYR A 500 -8.19 -27.83 -6.84
N THR A 501 -7.64 -27.14 -5.83
CA THR A 501 -8.01 -27.43 -4.44
C THR A 501 -9.50 -27.19 -4.21
N GLY A 502 -10.10 -26.18 -4.86
CA GLY A 502 -11.55 -25.88 -4.79
C GLY A 502 -12.41 -27.02 -5.33
N ALA A 503 -12.02 -27.61 -6.46
CA ALA A 503 -12.74 -28.76 -7.01
C ALA A 503 -12.55 -30.05 -6.20
N LEU A 504 -11.45 -30.17 -5.45
CA LEU A 504 -11.19 -31.31 -4.58
C LEU A 504 -11.90 -31.23 -3.23
N ASP A 505 -12.08 -30.04 -2.68
CA ASP A 505 -12.59 -29.83 -1.33
C ASP A 505 -13.95 -30.52 -1.07
N PRO A 506 -14.96 -30.43 -1.97
CA PRO A 506 -16.23 -31.15 -1.79
C PRO A 506 -16.11 -32.67 -1.88
N LEU A 507 -14.98 -33.21 -2.38
CA LEU A 507 -14.76 -34.65 -2.59
C LEU A 507 -14.02 -35.31 -1.43
N VAL A 508 -13.39 -34.52 -0.55
CA VAL A 508 -12.53 -35.01 0.56
C VAL A 508 -13.31 -35.94 1.50
N GLU A 509 -14.43 -35.46 2.05
CA GLU A 509 -15.23 -36.26 3.00
C GLU A 509 -15.97 -37.43 2.33
N PRO A 510 -16.70 -37.24 1.20
CA PRO A 510 -17.49 -38.32 0.61
C PRO A 510 -16.66 -39.52 0.14
N ASN A 511 -15.41 -39.29 -0.27
CA ASN A 511 -14.54 -40.33 -0.81
C ASN A 511 -13.50 -40.87 0.19
N ASP A 512 -13.50 -40.37 1.43
CA ASP A 512 -12.40 -40.58 2.38
C ASP A 512 -11.04 -40.22 1.76
N TRP A 513 -10.93 -39.10 1.05
CA TRP A 513 -9.65 -38.64 0.49
C TRP A 513 -8.99 -37.63 1.42
N GLN A 514 -7.67 -37.51 1.36
CA GLN A 514 -6.93 -36.43 1.98
C GLN A 514 -6.34 -35.52 0.90
N ALA A 515 -6.70 -34.25 0.95
CA ALA A 515 -6.15 -33.25 0.04
C ALA A 515 -5.01 -32.48 0.71
N TYR A 516 -3.95 -32.26 -0.05
CA TYR A 516 -2.82 -31.40 0.30
C TYR A 516 -2.72 -30.26 -0.72
N SER A 517 -2.24 -29.12 -0.24
CA SER A 517 -1.91 -27.96 -1.06
C SER A 517 -0.50 -27.49 -0.70
N ILE A 518 0.40 -27.56 -1.68
CA ILE A 518 1.79 -27.09 -1.57
C ILE A 518 2.05 -26.13 -2.72
N ILE A 519 1.59 -24.89 -2.53
CA ILE A 519 1.54 -23.87 -3.58
C ILE A 519 2.54 -22.76 -3.30
N ARG A 520 3.17 -22.29 -4.37
CA ARG A 520 3.91 -21.04 -4.37
C ARG A 520 3.51 -20.19 -5.57
N GLY A 521 2.78 -19.11 -5.29
CA GLY A 521 2.34 -18.15 -6.29
C GLY A 521 3.47 -17.70 -7.22
N GLY A 522 3.19 -17.69 -8.52
CA GLY A 522 4.15 -17.34 -9.58
C GLY A 522 5.27 -18.38 -9.82
N CYS A 523 5.28 -19.51 -9.13
CA CYS A 523 6.23 -20.61 -9.38
C CYS A 523 5.46 -21.87 -9.83
N PRO A 524 5.15 -22.02 -11.14
CA PRO A 524 4.61 -23.27 -11.66
C PRO A 524 5.53 -24.45 -11.32
N PHE A 525 4.99 -25.67 -11.26
CA PHE A 525 5.78 -26.86 -10.95
C PHE A 525 6.71 -27.24 -12.13
N SER A 526 7.85 -26.56 -12.20
CA SER A 526 8.85 -26.65 -13.26
C SER A 526 10.25 -26.78 -12.69
N THR A 527 11.20 -27.28 -13.48
CA THR A 527 12.64 -27.19 -13.18
C THR A 527 13.24 -25.83 -13.52
N ASP A 528 12.49 -24.95 -14.19
CA ASP A 528 12.88 -23.57 -14.50
C ASP A 528 11.86 -22.58 -13.90
N SER A 529 12.13 -21.27 -13.99
CA SER A 529 11.18 -20.23 -13.59
C SER A 529 10.44 -19.63 -14.78
N GLU A 530 9.29 -20.22 -15.08
CA GLU A 530 8.50 -19.93 -16.28
C GLU A 530 7.81 -18.55 -16.25
N LEU A 531 7.41 -18.08 -15.07
CA LEU A 531 6.69 -16.82 -14.88
C LEU A 531 7.59 -15.72 -14.32
N ILE A 532 8.39 -16.03 -13.29
CA ILE A 532 9.28 -15.07 -12.65
C ILE A 532 10.68 -15.22 -13.25
N LYS A 533 10.96 -14.42 -14.29
CA LYS A 533 12.22 -14.50 -15.03
C LYS A 533 13.44 -14.62 -14.10
N GLU A 534 14.24 -15.67 -14.33
CA GLU A 534 15.51 -15.94 -13.63
C GLU A 534 15.39 -16.11 -12.10
N SER A 535 14.23 -16.54 -11.60
CA SER A 535 14.04 -16.79 -10.16
C SER A 535 14.63 -18.13 -9.72
N GLN A 536 15.89 -18.09 -9.23
CA GLN A 536 16.52 -19.23 -8.57
C GLN A 536 15.69 -19.75 -7.39
N ALA A 537 14.98 -18.85 -6.70
CA ALA A 537 14.15 -19.21 -5.58
C ALA A 537 12.99 -20.14 -5.99
N CYS A 538 12.39 -19.98 -7.18
CA CYS A 538 11.37 -20.93 -7.68
C CYS A 538 11.99 -22.30 -7.99
N VAL A 539 13.17 -22.30 -8.63
CA VAL A 539 13.90 -23.53 -8.98
C VAL A 539 14.23 -24.35 -7.73
N ASP A 540 14.81 -23.71 -6.72
CA ASP A 540 15.18 -24.36 -5.45
C ASP A 540 13.95 -24.91 -4.72
N TYR A 541 12.86 -24.14 -4.71
CA TYR A 541 11.59 -24.55 -4.10
C TYR A 541 11.02 -25.79 -4.77
N ASN A 542 10.95 -25.79 -6.10
CA ASN A 542 10.41 -26.93 -6.85
C ASN A 542 11.31 -28.16 -6.79
N ALA A 543 12.63 -27.98 -6.62
CA ALA A 543 13.54 -29.08 -6.36
C ALA A 543 13.29 -29.71 -4.98
N ALA A 544 13.14 -28.89 -3.93
CA ALA A 544 12.82 -29.36 -2.59
C ALA A 544 11.43 -30.02 -2.52
N LEU A 545 10.47 -29.53 -3.30
CA LEU A 545 9.09 -30.03 -3.34
C LEU A 545 9.02 -31.48 -3.83
N VAL A 546 9.83 -31.86 -4.81
CA VAL A 546 9.90 -33.27 -5.28
C VAL A 546 10.27 -34.21 -4.14
N GLU A 547 11.16 -33.79 -3.24
CA GLU A 547 11.59 -34.60 -2.12
C GLU A 547 10.54 -34.62 -0.98
N GLU A 548 9.78 -33.56 -0.78
CA GLU A 548 8.59 -33.60 0.09
C GLU A 548 7.52 -34.56 -0.43
N LEU A 549 7.26 -34.54 -1.74
CA LEU A 549 6.30 -35.45 -2.35
C LEU A 549 6.69 -36.92 -2.17
N ARG A 550 7.99 -37.25 -2.18
CA ARG A 550 8.49 -38.60 -1.88
C ARG A 550 8.26 -39.01 -0.42
N GLU A 551 8.24 -38.06 0.51
CA GLU A 551 7.98 -38.31 1.93
C GLU A 551 6.48 -38.45 2.22
N ILE A 552 5.64 -37.68 1.53
CA ILE A 552 4.18 -37.76 1.63
C ILE A 552 3.65 -39.07 1.03
N ASP A 553 4.30 -39.56 -0.03
CA ASP A 553 3.93 -40.73 -0.82
C ASP A 553 2.46 -40.68 -1.31
N PRO A 554 2.13 -39.72 -2.20
CA PRO A 554 0.75 -39.49 -2.60
C PRO A 554 0.28 -40.47 -3.70
N ASP A 555 -1.01 -40.81 -3.67
CA ASP A 555 -1.66 -41.56 -4.74
C ASP A 555 -1.75 -40.77 -6.05
N ALA A 556 -1.77 -39.44 -5.97
CA ALA A 556 -1.71 -38.56 -7.13
C ALA A 556 -1.15 -37.18 -6.81
N VAL A 557 -0.44 -36.61 -7.78
CA VAL A 557 -0.07 -35.20 -7.82
C VAL A 557 -0.90 -34.48 -8.88
N VAL A 558 -1.60 -33.43 -8.47
CA VAL A 558 -2.36 -32.54 -9.36
C VAL A 558 -1.52 -31.29 -9.65
N THR A 559 -1.32 -30.98 -10.93
CA THR A 559 -0.53 -29.81 -11.37
C THR A 559 -0.96 -29.31 -12.74
N MET A 560 -0.27 -28.30 -13.29
CA MET A 560 -0.58 -27.72 -14.61
C MET A 560 0.14 -28.47 -15.75
N ALA A 561 -0.54 -28.68 -16.87
CA ALA A 561 -0.03 -29.26 -18.11
C ALA A 561 0.42 -28.21 -19.14
N SER A 562 -0.14 -27.02 -19.05
CA SER A 562 0.19 -25.89 -19.92
C SER A 562 0.15 -24.58 -19.14
N TYR A 563 0.59 -23.49 -19.77
CA TYR A 563 0.44 -22.13 -19.28
C TYR A 563 0.27 -21.16 -20.45
N GLN A 564 -0.21 -19.94 -20.15
CA GLN A 564 -0.43 -18.84 -21.11
C GLN A 564 -1.53 -19.06 -22.16
N VAL A 565 -2.65 -19.67 -21.77
CA VAL A 565 -3.89 -19.65 -22.57
C VAL A 565 -4.43 -18.22 -22.60
N SER A 566 -4.08 -17.44 -23.63
CA SER A 566 -4.38 -16.00 -23.70
C SER A 566 -4.30 -15.48 -25.13
N LYS A 567 -5.05 -14.42 -25.42
CA LYS A 567 -5.11 -13.83 -26.76
C LYS A 567 -3.74 -13.36 -27.23
N GLY A 568 -3.35 -13.78 -28.44
CA GLY A 568 -2.11 -13.35 -29.08
C GLY A 568 -0.82 -13.93 -28.47
N ARG A 569 -0.94 -14.77 -27.43
CA ARG A 569 0.15 -15.63 -26.95
C ARG A 569 -0.13 -17.07 -27.35
N THR A 570 0.92 -17.87 -27.41
CA THR A 570 0.80 -19.30 -27.68
C THR A 570 0.80 -20.03 -26.34
N GLU A 571 -0.25 -20.80 -26.08
CA GLU A 571 -0.26 -21.82 -25.03
C GLU A 571 0.99 -22.69 -25.18
N ARG A 572 1.66 -22.98 -24.06
CA ARG A 572 2.90 -23.75 -24.03
C ARG A 572 2.87 -24.78 -22.92
N THR A 573 3.57 -25.88 -23.15
CA THR A 573 3.99 -26.80 -22.09
C THR A 573 5.50 -26.67 -21.98
N PRO A 574 6.04 -26.16 -20.86
CA PRO A 574 7.47 -26.05 -20.68
C PRO A 574 8.17 -27.42 -20.61
N GLU A 575 9.40 -27.50 -21.12
CA GLU A 575 10.24 -28.68 -20.92
C GLU A 575 10.50 -28.94 -19.44
N GLY A 576 10.54 -27.88 -18.62
CA GLY A 576 10.72 -27.99 -17.18
C GLY A 576 9.54 -28.65 -16.46
N PHE A 577 8.32 -28.58 -16.99
CA PHE A 577 7.17 -29.34 -16.46
C PHE A 577 7.41 -30.83 -16.70
N VAL A 578 7.76 -31.20 -17.94
CA VAL A 578 8.06 -32.58 -18.31
C VAL A 578 9.21 -33.15 -17.48
N ALA A 579 10.25 -32.34 -17.24
CA ALA A 579 11.37 -32.72 -16.39
C ALA A 579 10.94 -33.01 -14.94
N GLN A 580 10.04 -32.22 -14.36
CA GLN A 580 9.49 -32.51 -13.04
C GLN A 580 8.62 -33.77 -13.03
N TRP A 581 7.77 -33.96 -14.04
CA TRP A 581 6.96 -35.17 -14.15
C TRP A 581 7.81 -36.43 -14.24
N ARG A 582 8.97 -36.40 -14.93
CA ARG A 582 9.91 -37.52 -14.95
C ARG A 582 10.52 -37.82 -13.58
N LYS A 583 10.77 -36.80 -12.76
CA LYS A 583 11.22 -37.03 -11.38
C LYS A 583 10.16 -37.72 -10.54
N LEU A 584 8.89 -37.36 -10.71
CA LEU A 584 7.76 -38.05 -10.06
C LEU A 584 7.58 -39.48 -10.60
N ALA A 585 7.75 -39.67 -11.91
CA ALA A 585 7.74 -40.99 -12.54
C ALA A 585 8.79 -41.93 -11.94
N SER A 586 10.01 -41.42 -11.68
CA SER A 586 11.08 -42.19 -11.05
C SER A 586 10.77 -42.60 -9.61
N ALA A 587 9.83 -41.92 -8.96
CA ALA A 587 9.34 -42.23 -7.61
C ALA A 587 8.04 -43.05 -7.63
N GLY A 588 7.53 -43.41 -8.82
CA GLY A 588 6.27 -44.16 -8.94
C GLY A 588 5.01 -43.33 -8.65
N ILE A 589 5.12 -42.00 -8.56
CA ILE A 589 4.01 -41.11 -8.20
C ILE A 589 3.19 -40.74 -9.45
N PRO A 590 1.89 -41.05 -9.52
CA PRO A 590 1.03 -40.64 -10.63
C PRO A 590 0.85 -39.12 -10.71
N VAL A 591 0.74 -38.58 -11.93
CA VAL A 591 0.54 -37.14 -12.17
C VAL A 591 -0.72 -36.93 -13.00
N VAL A 592 -1.62 -36.09 -12.50
CA VAL A 592 -2.76 -35.56 -13.26
C VAL A 592 -2.50 -34.09 -13.55
N ALA A 593 -2.20 -33.80 -14.82
CA ALA A 593 -1.81 -32.47 -15.27
C ALA A 593 -2.97 -31.81 -16.03
N PHE A 594 -3.43 -30.66 -15.56
CA PHE A 594 -4.58 -29.95 -16.12
C PHE A 594 -4.17 -28.89 -17.12
N ARG A 595 -4.88 -28.79 -18.24
CA ARG A 595 -4.73 -27.66 -19.18
C ARG A 595 -5.02 -26.34 -18.47
N ASP A 596 -4.25 -25.29 -18.79
CA ASP A 596 -4.46 -23.96 -18.20
C ASP A 596 -5.84 -23.38 -18.57
N ASN A 597 -6.37 -22.54 -17.69
CA ASN A 597 -7.59 -21.79 -17.95
C ASN A 597 -7.27 -20.45 -18.65
N PRO A 598 -8.26 -19.76 -19.24
CA PRO A 598 -8.03 -18.53 -19.97
C PRO A 598 -7.52 -17.37 -19.10
N ARG A 599 -6.70 -16.52 -19.71
CA ARG A 599 -6.24 -15.24 -19.17
C ARG A 599 -6.65 -14.09 -20.09
N TYR A 600 -7.11 -13.01 -19.50
CA TYR A 600 -7.65 -11.84 -20.17
C TYR A 600 -6.77 -10.60 -19.94
N ASP A 601 -6.96 -9.58 -20.76
CA ASP A 601 -6.42 -8.23 -20.57
C ASP A 601 -7.40 -7.30 -19.83
N PHE A 602 -8.48 -7.87 -19.28
CA PHE A 602 -9.51 -7.20 -18.48
C PHE A 602 -10.06 -8.18 -17.43
N GLU A 603 -10.75 -7.66 -16.42
CA GLU A 603 -11.43 -8.47 -15.41
C GLU A 603 -12.84 -8.87 -15.90
N PRO A 604 -13.11 -10.15 -16.27
CA PRO A 604 -14.35 -10.52 -16.95
C PRO A 604 -15.60 -10.34 -16.08
N SER A 605 -15.51 -10.70 -14.80
CA SER A 605 -16.61 -10.56 -13.86
C SER A 605 -16.96 -9.11 -13.55
N ALA A 606 -15.97 -8.22 -13.48
CA ALA A 606 -16.19 -6.78 -13.32
C ALA A 606 -16.78 -6.17 -14.60
N CYS A 607 -16.28 -6.56 -15.78
CA CYS A 607 -16.86 -6.17 -17.07
C CYS A 607 -18.34 -6.54 -17.16
N ALA A 608 -18.70 -7.75 -16.72
CA ALA A 608 -20.07 -8.25 -16.74
C ALA A 608 -21.00 -7.44 -15.81
N ASP A 609 -20.48 -6.83 -14.76
CA ASP A 609 -21.26 -5.92 -13.92
C ASP A 609 -21.47 -4.56 -14.60
N ASP A 610 -20.40 -4.00 -15.17
CA ASP A 610 -20.43 -2.67 -15.80
C ASP A 610 -21.26 -2.64 -17.10
N LEU A 611 -21.13 -3.67 -17.94
CA LEU A 611 -21.76 -3.73 -19.27
C LEU A 611 -22.98 -4.66 -19.33
N GLY A 612 -23.28 -5.36 -18.24
CA GLY A 612 -24.34 -6.35 -18.13
C GLY A 612 -23.86 -7.79 -18.35
N ALA A 613 -24.47 -8.72 -17.60
CA ALA A 613 -24.03 -10.11 -17.45
C ALA A 613 -23.85 -10.90 -18.77
N ARG A 614 -24.54 -10.49 -19.84
CA ARG A 614 -24.53 -11.14 -21.15
C ARG A 614 -23.77 -10.36 -22.22
N SER A 615 -23.10 -9.28 -21.85
CA SER A 615 -22.37 -8.45 -22.80
C SER A 615 -21.31 -9.30 -23.53
N PRO A 616 -21.39 -9.44 -24.87
CA PRO A 616 -20.39 -10.20 -25.62
C PRO A 616 -18.97 -9.62 -25.49
N ARG A 617 -18.86 -8.35 -25.06
CA ARG A 617 -17.59 -7.67 -24.82
C ARG A 617 -16.86 -8.18 -23.59
N CYS A 618 -17.55 -8.89 -22.70
CA CYS A 618 -16.99 -9.46 -21.48
C CYS A 618 -16.69 -10.95 -21.61
N SER A 619 -17.00 -11.56 -22.76
CA SER A 619 -16.75 -12.96 -23.05
C SER A 619 -15.53 -13.11 -23.95
N GLY A 620 -14.67 -14.07 -23.62
CA GLY A 620 -13.57 -14.48 -24.48
C GLY A 620 -14.03 -15.17 -25.75
N VAL A 621 -13.28 -15.03 -26.85
CA VAL A 621 -13.46 -15.86 -28.04
C VAL A 621 -12.59 -17.09 -27.90
N ARG A 622 -13.21 -18.28 -27.83
CA ARG A 622 -12.50 -19.53 -27.52
C ARG A 622 -11.31 -19.78 -28.45
N ALA A 623 -11.51 -19.59 -29.76
CA ALA A 623 -10.47 -19.79 -30.77
C ALA A 623 -9.29 -18.80 -30.69
N GLU A 624 -9.47 -17.66 -30.00
CA GLU A 624 -8.37 -16.72 -29.74
C GLU A 624 -7.57 -17.09 -28.48
N LEU A 625 -8.16 -17.88 -27.57
CA LEU A 625 -7.60 -18.24 -26.27
C LEU A 625 -6.96 -19.63 -26.29
N TYR A 626 -7.71 -20.62 -26.79
CA TYR A 626 -7.30 -22.01 -26.85
C TYR A 626 -6.88 -22.39 -28.28
N PRO A 627 -5.66 -22.90 -28.49
CA PRO A 627 -5.35 -23.58 -29.73
C PRO A 627 -6.15 -24.88 -29.84
N GLU A 628 -6.45 -25.28 -31.08
CA GLU A 628 -7.21 -26.50 -31.39
C GLU A 628 -6.56 -27.75 -30.81
N VAL A 629 -5.24 -27.85 -30.92
CA VAL A 629 -4.45 -28.94 -30.34
C VAL A 629 -3.67 -28.41 -29.13
N PRO A 630 -3.91 -28.93 -27.92
CA PRO A 630 -3.20 -28.54 -26.71
C PRO A 630 -1.67 -28.67 -26.84
N SER A 631 -0.93 -27.81 -26.15
CA SER A 631 0.54 -27.81 -26.24
C SER A 631 1.19 -29.10 -25.74
N TYR A 632 0.59 -29.77 -24.75
CA TYR A 632 1.12 -30.99 -24.14
C TYR A 632 1.01 -32.21 -25.04
N GLU A 633 0.17 -32.20 -26.08
CA GLU A 633 0.09 -33.32 -27.04
C GLU A 633 1.30 -33.35 -27.99
N ARG A 634 1.95 -32.20 -28.18
CA ARG A 634 3.09 -32.06 -29.09
C ARG A 634 4.45 -32.16 -28.39
N ILE A 635 4.49 -32.19 -27.05
CA ILE A 635 5.75 -32.17 -26.32
C ILE A 635 6.35 -33.58 -26.18
N PRO A 636 7.61 -33.80 -26.57
CA PRO A 636 8.23 -35.11 -26.49
C PRO A 636 8.64 -35.48 -25.06
N GLY A 637 8.72 -36.78 -24.79
CA GLY A 637 9.32 -37.32 -23.58
C GLY A 637 8.47 -37.14 -22.31
N VAL A 638 7.15 -37.02 -22.47
CA VAL A 638 6.18 -37.15 -21.37
C VAL A 638 6.22 -38.58 -20.82
N PRO A 639 6.41 -38.78 -19.50
CA PRO A 639 6.46 -40.12 -18.92
C PRO A 639 5.06 -40.75 -18.81
N GLY A 640 5.00 -42.09 -18.83
CA GLY A 640 3.74 -42.84 -18.90
C GLY A 640 2.83 -42.76 -17.66
N ASN A 641 3.30 -42.20 -16.55
CA ASN A 641 2.54 -41.93 -15.32
C ASN A 641 1.76 -40.60 -15.36
N VAL A 642 1.88 -39.82 -16.44
CA VAL A 642 1.15 -38.55 -16.61
C VAL A 642 -0.17 -38.81 -17.33
N ARG A 643 -1.22 -38.17 -16.85
CA ARG A 643 -2.53 -38.08 -17.49
C ARG A 643 -2.90 -36.63 -17.64
N PHE A 644 -3.40 -36.27 -18.82
CA PHE A 644 -3.82 -34.90 -19.11
C PHE A 644 -5.33 -34.78 -18.97
N VAL A 645 -5.79 -33.70 -18.35
CA VAL A 645 -7.20 -33.35 -18.22
C VAL A 645 -7.41 -31.97 -18.82
N ASP A 646 -8.40 -31.83 -19.70
CA ASP A 646 -8.78 -30.58 -20.33
C ASP A 646 -10.19 -30.19 -19.86
N LEU A 647 -10.28 -29.11 -19.08
CA LEU A 647 -11.55 -28.55 -18.61
C LEU A 647 -11.98 -27.30 -19.41
N SER A 648 -11.39 -27.05 -20.58
CA SER A 648 -11.73 -25.89 -21.41
C SER A 648 -13.23 -25.83 -21.76
N ASP A 649 -13.88 -26.98 -21.93
CA ASP A 649 -15.33 -27.08 -22.17
C ASP A 649 -16.18 -26.68 -20.97
N TYR A 650 -15.59 -26.63 -19.77
CA TYR A 650 -16.23 -26.10 -18.58
C TYR A 650 -15.88 -24.64 -18.29
N PHE A 651 -14.95 -24.03 -19.04
CA PHE A 651 -14.67 -22.60 -18.96
C PHE A 651 -15.22 -21.83 -20.16
N CYS A 652 -15.63 -22.54 -21.22
CA CYS A 652 -16.17 -21.99 -22.44
C CYS A 652 -17.41 -22.74 -22.91
N ASP A 653 -18.51 -22.01 -23.10
CA ASP A 653 -19.74 -22.48 -23.70
C ASP A 653 -19.68 -22.26 -25.22
N GLY A 654 -19.42 -23.34 -25.96
CA GLY A 654 -19.26 -23.32 -27.40
C GLY A 654 -18.13 -22.39 -27.87
N PRO A 655 -18.40 -21.37 -28.72
CA PRO A 655 -17.38 -20.49 -29.27
C PRO A 655 -16.90 -19.40 -28.29
N THR A 656 -17.53 -19.28 -27.13
CA THR A 656 -17.28 -18.18 -26.19
C THR A 656 -16.91 -18.68 -24.80
N CYS A 657 -16.09 -17.91 -24.08
CA CYS A 657 -15.73 -18.14 -22.70
C CYS A 657 -16.38 -17.04 -21.84
N PRO A 658 -17.63 -17.24 -21.39
CA PRO A 658 -18.37 -16.20 -20.69
C PRO A 658 -17.88 -16.01 -19.25
N PRO A 659 -18.06 -14.81 -18.68
CA PRO A 659 -17.65 -14.50 -17.31
C PRO A 659 -18.56 -15.13 -16.25
N ILE A 660 -19.74 -15.58 -16.63
CA ILE A 660 -20.76 -16.17 -15.75
C ILE A 660 -21.37 -17.39 -16.44
N ILE A 661 -21.37 -18.53 -15.76
CA ILE A 661 -21.92 -19.80 -16.24
C ILE A 661 -22.78 -20.39 -15.13
N GLY A 662 -24.01 -20.80 -15.44
CA GLY A 662 -24.91 -21.41 -14.45
C GLY A 662 -25.14 -20.52 -13.23
N ASN A 663 -25.31 -19.21 -13.46
CA ASN A 663 -25.40 -18.15 -12.45
C ASN A 663 -24.20 -18.00 -11.50
N VAL A 664 -23.05 -18.60 -11.84
CA VAL A 664 -21.83 -18.50 -11.05
C VAL A 664 -20.75 -17.76 -11.84
N ARG A 665 -20.14 -16.75 -11.23
CA ARG A 665 -19.03 -15.98 -11.78
C ARG A 665 -17.81 -16.87 -11.87
N VAL A 666 -17.29 -17.01 -13.07
CA VAL A 666 -16.18 -17.92 -13.36
C VAL A 666 -14.87 -17.33 -12.86
N TYR A 667 -14.60 -16.05 -13.13
CA TYR A 667 -13.30 -15.44 -12.86
C TYR A 667 -13.35 -14.48 -11.67
N MET A 668 -12.35 -14.57 -10.79
CA MET A 668 -12.20 -13.62 -9.68
C MET A 668 -11.48 -12.33 -10.08
N ASP A 669 -10.54 -12.44 -11.01
CA ASP A 669 -9.76 -11.37 -11.61
C ASP A 669 -9.63 -11.62 -13.12
N ASP A 670 -8.51 -11.24 -13.74
CA ASP A 670 -8.25 -11.43 -15.17
C ASP A 670 -7.87 -12.87 -15.55
N ASN A 671 -7.61 -13.78 -14.61
CA ASN A 671 -7.19 -15.15 -14.95
C ASN A 671 -7.41 -16.24 -13.89
N HIS A 672 -7.80 -15.94 -12.66
CA HIS A 672 -8.05 -16.94 -11.63
C HIS A 672 -9.55 -17.28 -11.57
N ILE A 673 -9.86 -18.56 -11.37
CA ILE A 673 -11.24 -19.06 -11.29
C ILE A 673 -11.73 -18.95 -9.84
N THR A 674 -12.98 -18.53 -9.64
CA THR A 674 -13.56 -18.42 -8.29
C THR A 674 -13.65 -19.80 -7.63
N GLN A 675 -13.42 -19.86 -6.31
CA GLN A 675 -13.67 -21.06 -5.52
C GLN A 675 -15.10 -21.55 -5.69
N THR A 676 -16.08 -20.63 -5.68
CA THR A 676 -17.49 -20.99 -5.89
C THR A 676 -17.69 -21.75 -7.21
N TYR A 677 -17.06 -21.30 -8.31
CA TYR A 677 -17.13 -22.02 -9.59
C TYR A 677 -16.40 -23.36 -9.54
N MET A 678 -15.18 -23.39 -9.00
CA MET A 678 -14.40 -24.63 -8.87
C MET A 678 -15.10 -25.69 -8.02
N ASN A 679 -15.86 -25.31 -6.99
CA ASN A 679 -16.64 -26.24 -6.19
C ASN A 679 -17.73 -26.95 -7.03
N THR A 680 -18.31 -26.26 -8.01
CA THR A 680 -19.33 -26.84 -8.91
C THR A 680 -18.72 -27.87 -9.87
N LEU A 681 -17.40 -27.83 -10.09
CA LEU A 681 -16.66 -28.81 -10.89
C LEU A 681 -16.34 -30.10 -10.14
N ALA A 682 -16.68 -30.23 -8.86
CA ALA A 682 -16.34 -31.42 -8.07
C ALA A 682 -16.78 -32.75 -8.73
N PRO A 683 -18.01 -32.92 -9.27
CA PRO A 683 -18.41 -34.16 -9.93
C PRO A 683 -17.58 -34.48 -11.19
N VAL A 684 -17.18 -33.43 -11.92
CA VAL A 684 -16.30 -33.55 -13.09
C VAL A 684 -14.90 -33.95 -12.64
N MET A 685 -14.36 -33.28 -11.63
CA MET A 685 -13.04 -33.56 -11.06
C MET A 685 -12.95 -35.02 -10.57
N GLU A 686 -13.95 -35.51 -9.87
CA GLU A 686 -14.03 -36.89 -9.41
C GLU A 686 -13.97 -37.89 -10.56
N ARG A 687 -14.79 -37.66 -11.61
CA ARG A 687 -14.81 -38.50 -12.82
C ARG A 687 -13.46 -38.51 -13.54
N GLU A 688 -12.86 -37.33 -13.73
CA GLU A 688 -11.58 -37.21 -14.42
C GLU A 688 -10.44 -37.88 -13.64
N LEU A 689 -10.38 -37.68 -12.31
CA LEU A 689 -9.39 -38.35 -11.46
C LEU A 689 -9.56 -39.86 -11.46
N THR A 690 -10.78 -40.34 -11.26
CA THR A 690 -11.09 -41.78 -11.22
C THR A 690 -10.74 -42.45 -12.54
N THR A 691 -11.06 -41.80 -13.66
CA THR A 691 -10.73 -42.30 -15.01
C THR A 691 -9.22 -42.26 -15.29
N ALA A 692 -8.55 -41.16 -14.95
CA ALA A 692 -7.12 -40.99 -15.18
C ALA A 692 -6.27 -42.00 -14.38
N LEU A 693 -6.68 -42.28 -13.14
CA LEU A 693 -5.91 -43.05 -12.17
C LEU A 693 -6.41 -44.48 -11.98
N GLY A 694 -7.57 -44.82 -12.53
CA GLY A 694 -8.20 -46.14 -12.43
C GLY A 694 -8.65 -46.47 -11.01
N TRP A 695 -9.26 -45.49 -10.33
CA TRP A 695 -9.77 -45.66 -8.97
C TRP A 695 -11.14 -46.33 -8.90
#